data_AF-A0A928NBQ4-F1
#
_entry.id   AF-A0A928NBQ4-F1
#
_cell.length_a   1.000
_cell.length_b   1.000
_cell.length_c   1.000
_cell.angle_alpha   90.00
_cell.angle_beta   90.00
_cell.angle_gamma   90.00
#
_symmetry.space_group_name_H-M   'P 1'
#
loop_
_entity.id
_entity.type
_entity.pdbx_description
1 polymer ?
#
loop_
_entity_poly.entity_id
_entity_poly.type
_entity_poly.pdbx_seq_one_letter_code
_entity_poly.pdbx_strand_id
1 'polypeptide(L)'
;MKKRAIMALSMVMILFCSMNGFSISKVGIVENDFIYCILRSGDKGFACIIDCVDSISGDVVIPETLGGYPVTHLASSAFEQCNEITSVTIPDSVKWIQINAFGKCEKLKTVIIGKGADEIADDAFQLCDNLENIIIDKGNSVFSSENGVWFNKDKTKLIRYPAGKKEVEYLVPDSVTEIGHYAFDSAIHLKNIIIPNMVTTIGDSAFRECINLKSIKLPVNLKELKYHTFYECDNLKEIMISNQLMSIGTWAFYGCDNLTKIIVPDSVSSIDFGAFQHCTGLEEIIVSEENLYYCSVDGVLFNKNRTKLLQYPIGKKDDVYFVPEETIEIEDSAFFGSRILKSVNISNGVISIGEYAFSECMELTNVKTGTDVSKISRGTFANCSSLNSIQVSESLERIENSAFSNCESLTNITIPDKVTYIGDNAFLNCINLKNALIGEGINKIGISVFSGCVSLENIIVSDNIQKLEDAGFEECKKLTDIYFIGTEEEWCEISPNILNTSFKSKNIHFLKEPSKIKCIIGMNKLFYGKNEVNLDVPAQIIDNRTMVPLRAIFEALGATVDWDEDTQTVTSAKGDITIQLTIDSDKLYKNGEETILDVPAQIVDNRTLVPVRAISESFGCLVEWEQEVQLISISVPDRL
;
A
#
# COMPACT_ATOMS: atom_id res chain seq x y z
N MET A 1 3.18 -22.45 33.94
CA MET A 1 3.89 -21.52 34.85
C MET A 1 5.08 -20.86 34.15
N LYS A 2 5.11 -19.52 34.15
CA LYS A 2 6.24 -18.62 33.85
C LYS A 2 6.65 -18.36 32.38
N LYS A 3 5.75 -17.76 31.58
CA LYS A 3 6.19 -16.80 30.53
C LYS A 3 5.93 -15.34 30.94
N ARG A 4 4.81 -15.05 31.63
CA ARG A 4 4.45 -13.69 32.09
C ARG A 4 5.29 -13.22 33.30
N ALA A 5 5.33 -13.97 34.40
CA ALA A 5 6.03 -13.56 35.63
C ALA A 5 7.56 -13.29 35.56
N ILE A 6 8.29 -13.73 34.51
CA ILE A 6 9.74 -13.40 34.35
C ILE A 6 9.94 -12.17 33.45
N MET A 7 8.98 -11.85 32.58
CA MET A 7 8.96 -10.63 31.75
C MET A 7 8.30 -9.43 32.46
N ALA A 8 7.56 -9.65 33.54
CA ALA A 8 6.72 -8.64 34.20
C ALA A 8 7.46 -7.57 35.02
N LEU A 9 8.77 -7.70 35.25
CA LEU A 9 9.57 -6.65 35.87
C LEU A 9 9.95 -5.61 34.80
N SER A 10 9.11 -4.58 34.69
CA SER A 10 9.32 -3.48 33.76
C SER A 10 10.67 -2.79 33.99
N MET A 11 11.27 -2.24 32.92
CA MET A 11 12.46 -1.39 33.03
C MET A 11 12.28 -0.29 34.07
N VAL A 12 11.07 0.26 34.18
CA VAL A 12 10.67 1.27 35.17
C VAL A 12 10.82 0.73 36.60
N MET A 13 10.38 -0.49 36.87
CA MET A 13 10.54 -1.11 38.18
C MET A 13 12.02 -1.37 38.51
N ILE A 14 12.81 -1.78 37.53
CA ILE A 14 14.27 -2.00 37.70
C ILE A 14 14.99 -0.68 37.97
N LEU A 15 14.65 0.39 37.24
CA LEU A 15 15.14 1.75 37.45
C LEU A 15 14.72 2.30 38.82
N PHE A 16 13.47 2.10 39.22
CA PHE A 16 12.99 2.46 40.57
C PHE A 16 13.83 1.78 41.65
N CYS A 17 14.12 0.47 41.48
CA CYS A 17 14.94 -0.28 42.42
C CYS A 17 16.35 0.31 42.53
N SER A 18 17.01 0.57 41.40
CA SER A 18 18.38 1.10 41.37
C SER A 18 18.46 2.51 41.95
N MET A 19 17.51 3.39 41.62
CA MET A 19 17.48 4.77 42.10
C MET A 19 17.15 4.88 43.59
N ASN A 20 16.32 3.99 44.12
CA ASN A 20 15.86 4.05 45.51
C ASN A 20 16.55 3.04 46.44
N GLY A 21 17.59 2.34 45.95
CA GLY A 21 18.38 1.40 46.75
C GLY A 21 17.60 0.17 47.20
N PHE A 22 16.58 -0.25 46.45
CA PHE A 22 15.86 -1.50 46.66
C PHE A 22 16.49 -2.62 45.83
N SER A 23 16.47 -3.83 46.37
CA SER A 23 16.81 -5.06 45.64
C SER A 23 15.69 -6.07 45.74
N ILE A 24 15.56 -6.88 44.70
CA ILE A 24 14.55 -7.93 44.64
C ILE A 24 15.04 -9.11 45.49
N SER A 25 14.33 -9.40 46.58
CA SER A 25 14.70 -10.43 47.54
C SER A 25 14.06 -11.79 47.25
N LYS A 26 12.85 -11.80 46.66
CA LYS A 26 12.11 -13.00 46.23
C LYS A 26 11.22 -12.65 45.04
N VAL A 27 11.01 -13.58 44.10
CA VAL A 27 10.19 -13.39 42.89
C VAL A 27 9.27 -14.58 42.65
N GLY A 28 8.05 -14.30 42.20
CA GLY A 28 7.09 -15.31 41.78
C GLY A 28 6.55 -16.12 42.95
N ILE A 29 6.41 -15.46 44.11
CA ILE A 29 5.70 -16.03 45.25
C ILE A 29 4.22 -16.04 44.89
N VAL A 30 3.57 -17.17 45.13
CA VAL A 30 2.11 -17.30 44.96
C VAL A 30 1.47 -17.31 46.34
N GLU A 31 0.55 -16.39 46.58
CA GLU A 31 -0.24 -16.32 47.81
C GLU A 31 -1.65 -15.86 47.45
N ASN A 32 -2.63 -16.69 47.81
CA ASN A 32 -4.00 -16.59 47.30
C ASN A 32 -4.00 -16.60 45.76
N ASP A 33 -4.66 -15.63 45.14
CA ASP A 33 -4.75 -15.50 43.68
C ASP A 33 -3.63 -14.65 43.07
N PHE A 34 -2.68 -14.18 43.88
CA PHE A 34 -1.67 -13.19 43.46
C PHE A 34 -0.28 -13.80 43.34
N ILE A 35 0.43 -13.38 42.30
CA ILE A 35 1.83 -13.70 42.07
C ILE A 35 2.63 -12.42 42.22
N TYR A 36 3.58 -12.40 43.15
CA TYR A 36 4.26 -11.17 43.53
C TYR A 36 5.76 -11.37 43.76
N CYS A 37 6.48 -10.25 43.86
CA CYS A 37 7.86 -10.19 44.31
C CYS A 37 7.99 -9.32 45.56
N ILE A 38 9.03 -9.57 46.36
CA ILE A 38 9.34 -8.78 47.56
C ILE A 38 10.60 -7.98 47.30
N LEU A 39 10.49 -6.66 47.44
CA LEU A 39 11.58 -5.72 47.30
C LEU A 39 12.02 -5.22 48.67
N ARG A 40 13.35 -5.14 48.90
CA ARG A 40 13.92 -4.75 50.19
C ARG A 40 15.04 -3.73 50.07
N SER A 41 15.09 -2.84 51.05
CA SER A 41 16.22 -1.95 51.33
C SER A 41 16.45 -1.96 52.86
N GLY A 42 17.41 -2.76 53.32
CA GLY A 42 17.61 -3.05 54.74
C GLY A 42 16.38 -3.70 55.41
N ASP A 43 15.88 -3.08 56.48
CA ASP A 43 14.70 -3.54 57.24
C ASP A 43 13.36 -3.13 56.59
N LYS A 44 13.40 -2.28 55.56
CA LYS A 44 12.20 -1.88 54.82
C LYS A 44 11.98 -2.82 53.64
N GLY A 45 10.72 -3.11 53.35
CA GLY A 45 10.34 -3.83 52.15
C GLY A 45 8.87 -3.68 51.81
N PHE A 46 8.52 -4.07 50.58
CA PHE A 46 7.16 -4.07 50.08
C PHE A 46 6.95 -5.22 49.09
N ALA A 47 5.67 -5.58 48.89
CA ALA A 47 5.24 -6.51 47.85
C ALA A 47 4.82 -5.74 46.59
N CYS A 48 5.20 -6.27 45.44
CA CYS A 48 4.76 -5.82 44.12
C CYS A 48 4.07 -6.98 43.41
N ILE A 49 2.78 -6.83 43.09
CA ILE A 49 2.03 -7.84 42.34
C ILE A 49 2.48 -7.76 40.88
N ILE A 50 2.97 -8.87 40.36
CA ILE A 50 3.55 -8.97 39.02
C ILE A 50 2.71 -9.82 38.06
N ASP A 51 1.81 -10.64 38.59
CA ASP A 51 0.92 -11.53 37.83
C ASP A 51 -0.19 -12.04 38.77
N CYS A 52 -1.14 -12.80 38.25
CA CYS A 52 -2.17 -13.48 39.03
C CYS A 52 -2.40 -14.91 38.52
N VAL A 53 -3.21 -15.69 39.24
CA VAL A 53 -3.58 -17.04 38.79
C VAL A 53 -4.61 -16.98 37.66
N ASP A 54 -4.52 -17.91 36.71
CA ASP A 54 -5.41 -17.95 35.52
C ASP A 54 -6.91 -18.09 35.88
N SER A 55 -7.24 -18.56 37.09
CA SER A 55 -8.62 -18.74 37.58
C SER A 55 -9.22 -17.49 38.25
N ILE A 56 -8.48 -16.39 38.34
CA ILE A 56 -8.97 -15.17 38.99
C ILE A 56 -10.23 -14.65 38.29
N SER A 57 -11.28 -14.39 39.05
CA SER A 57 -12.60 -14.07 38.51
C SER A 57 -13.48 -13.33 39.52
N GLY A 58 -14.54 -12.70 39.03
CA GLY A 58 -15.51 -11.99 39.86
C GLY A 58 -14.92 -10.73 40.49
N ASP A 59 -15.33 -10.45 41.72
CA ASP A 59 -14.91 -9.27 42.47
C ASP A 59 -13.58 -9.53 43.17
N VAL A 60 -12.53 -8.82 42.76
CA VAL A 60 -11.16 -9.00 43.26
C VAL A 60 -10.82 -7.89 44.25
N VAL A 61 -10.32 -8.27 45.42
CA VAL A 61 -9.78 -7.32 46.41
C VAL A 61 -8.28 -7.52 46.51
N ILE A 62 -7.51 -6.51 46.13
CA ILE A 62 -6.07 -6.52 46.33
C ILE A 62 -5.79 -6.39 47.84
N PRO A 63 -5.01 -7.30 48.44
CA PRO A 63 -4.76 -7.28 49.87
C PRO A 63 -3.82 -6.15 50.27
N GLU A 64 -3.98 -5.62 51.49
CA GLU A 64 -3.08 -4.61 52.07
C GLU A 64 -1.63 -5.13 52.23
N THR A 65 -1.48 -6.44 52.44
CA THR A 65 -0.18 -7.09 52.65
C THR A 65 -0.10 -8.44 51.95
N LEU A 66 1.07 -8.77 51.43
CA LEU A 66 1.44 -10.10 50.93
C LEU A 66 2.79 -10.50 51.54
N GLY A 67 2.90 -11.72 52.05
CA GLY A 67 4.14 -12.22 52.66
C GLY A 67 4.62 -11.40 53.87
N GLY A 68 3.70 -10.71 54.55
CA GLY A 68 3.99 -9.81 55.68
C GLY A 68 4.51 -8.42 55.29
N TYR A 69 4.54 -8.08 53.99
CA TYR A 69 4.95 -6.77 53.49
C TYR A 69 3.76 -6.02 52.88
N PRO A 70 3.70 -4.68 52.98
CA PRO A 70 2.64 -3.89 52.35
C PRO A 70 2.67 -4.05 50.83
N VAL A 71 1.51 -4.23 50.20
CA VAL A 71 1.40 -4.24 48.74
C VAL A 71 1.39 -2.78 48.27
N THR A 72 2.47 -2.35 47.62
CA THR A 72 2.60 -0.94 47.22
C THR A 72 2.60 -0.73 45.70
N HIS A 73 2.73 -1.80 44.92
CA HIS A 73 2.85 -1.71 43.47
C HIS A 73 2.03 -2.79 42.77
N LEU A 74 1.39 -2.40 41.68
CA LEU A 74 0.86 -3.29 40.66
C LEU A 74 1.72 -3.10 39.40
N ALA A 75 2.43 -4.14 39.00
CA ALA A 75 3.36 -4.08 37.87
C ALA A 75 2.63 -4.00 36.53
N SER A 76 3.39 -3.68 35.48
CA SER A 76 2.86 -3.63 34.12
C SER A 76 2.25 -4.97 33.72
N SER A 77 1.06 -4.93 33.12
CA SER A 77 0.31 -6.12 32.68
C SER A 77 0.00 -7.16 33.77
N ALA A 78 0.07 -6.83 35.06
CA ALA A 78 -0.12 -7.79 36.16
C ALA A 78 -1.48 -8.53 36.14
N PHE A 79 -2.51 -7.90 35.59
CA PHE A 79 -3.84 -8.45 35.38
C PHE A 79 -4.28 -8.34 33.91
N GLU A 80 -3.36 -8.19 32.95
CA GLU A 80 -3.74 -8.02 31.55
C GLU A 80 -4.52 -9.24 31.02
N GLN A 81 -5.64 -8.99 30.34
CA GLN A 81 -6.54 -10.02 29.79
C GLN A 81 -7.18 -10.93 30.86
N CYS A 82 -7.33 -10.44 32.10
CA CYS A 82 -8.08 -11.14 33.13
C CYS A 82 -9.59 -10.97 32.92
N ASN A 83 -10.10 -11.59 31.86
CA ASN A 83 -11.43 -11.36 31.31
C ASN A 83 -12.58 -11.84 32.19
N GLU A 84 -12.32 -12.52 33.30
CA GLU A 84 -13.37 -12.95 34.24
C GLU A 84 -13.50 -12.03 35.46
N ILE A 85 -12.62 -11.04 35.64
CA ILE A 85 -12.73 -10.04 36.72
C ILE A 85 -13.87 -9.08 36.38
N THR A 86 -14.80 -8.90 37.33
CA THR A 86 -15.95 -7.99 37.21
C THR A 86 -15.76 -6.68 37.97
N SER A 87 -15.02 -6.71 39.08
CA SER A 87 -14.59 -5.50 39.78
C SER A 87 -13.24 -5.68 40.46
N VAL A 88 -12.53 -4.58 40.71
CA VAL A 88 -11.30 -4.59 41.50
C VAL A 88 -11.33 -3.50 42.57
N THR A 89 -10.94 -3.86 43.79
CA THR A 89 -10.68 -2.93 44.90
C THR A 89 -9.19 -2.90 45.20
N ILE A 90 -8.60 -1.70 45.07
CA ILE A 90 -7.19 -1.42 45.25
C ILE A 90 -7.01 -0.67 46.59
N PRO A 91 -6.25 -1.21 47.55
CA PRO A 91 -6.19 -0.71 48.93
C PRO A 91 -5.35 0.56 49.09
N ASP A 92 -5.37 1.14 50.30
CA ASP A 92 -4.62 2.35 50.66
C ASP A 92 -3.10 2.15 50.66
N SER A 93 -2.61 0.92 50.77
CA SER A 93 -1.18 0.62 50.68
C SER A 93 -0.61 0.74 49.27
N VAL A 94 -1.44 0.61 48.22
CA VAL A 94 -0.97 0.66 46.82
C VAL A 94 -0.65 2.11 46.44
N LYS A 95 0.58 2.30 45.97
CA LYS A 95 1.17 3.57 45.59
C LYS A 95 1.28 3.77 44.08
N TRP A 96 1.64 2.71 43.37
CA TRP A 96 1.86 2.74 41.92
C TRP A 96 1.02 1.67 41.20
N ILE A 97 0.32 2.10 40.16
CA ILE A 97 -0.36 1.23 39.20
C ILE A 97 0.26 1.47 37.83
N GLN A 98 0.98 0.48 37.30
CA GLN A 98 1.78 0.65 36.09
C GLN A 98 0.97 0.42 34.80
N ILE A 99 1.66 0.64 33.68
CA ILE A 99 1.17 0.50 32.30
C ILE A 99 0.39 -0.80 32.10
N ASN A 100 -0.82 -0.69 31.56
CA ASN A 100 -1.70 -1.83 31.26
C ASN A 100 -1.91 -2.80 32.44
N ALA A 101 -1.76 -2.37 33.70
CA ALA A 101 -1.90 -3.25 34.86
C ALA A 101 -3.20 -4.07 34.83
N PHE A 102 -4.29 -3.51 34.31
CA PHE A 102 -5.57 -4.18 34.07
C PHE A 102 -6.01 -4.10 32.60
N GLY A 103 -5.07 -3.94 31.66
CA GLY A 103 -5.39 -3.77 30.25
C GLY A 103 -6.18 -4.96 29.69
N LYS A 104 -7.15 -4.68 28.81
CA LYS A 104 -7.99 -5.70 28.15
C LYS A 104 -8.78 -6.59 29.11
N CYS A 105 -9.11 -6.11 30.33
CA CYS A 105 -10.01 -6.84 31.22
C CYS A 105 -11.47 -6.64 30.76
N GLU A 106 -11.90 -7.44 29.78
CA GLU A 106 -13.13 -7.20 29.02
C GLU A 106 -14.43 -7.21 29.86
N LYS A 107 -14.49 -7.93 30.99
CA LYS A 107 -15.68 -7.95 31.88
C LYS A 107 -15.59 -6.98 33.06
N LEU A 108 -14.48 -6.25 33.21
CA LEU A 108 -14.28 -5.35 34.34
C LEU A 108 -15.25 -4.17 34.25
N LYS A 109 -16.12 -4.02 35.25
CA LYS A 109 -17.14 -2.96 35.30
C LYS A 109 -16.82 -1.86 36.29
N THR A 110 -16.14 -2.19 37.38
CA THR A 110 -15.88 -1.24 38.46
C THR A 110 -14.46 -1.35 38.99
N VAL A 111 -13.80 -0.20 39.14
CA VAL A 111 -12.50 -0.06 39.81
C VAL A 111 -12.68 0.85 41.00
N ILE A 112 -12.21 0.42 42.17
CA ILE A 112 -12.17 1.20 43.40
C ILE A 112 -10.71 1.39 43.80
N ILE A 113 -10.29 2.63 44.02
CA ILE A 113 -8.90 3.00 44.33
C ILE A 113 -8.85 3.74 45.66
N GLY A 114 -8.06 3.20 46.60
CA GLY A 114 -7.82 3.80 47.90
C GLY A 114 -7.07 5.14 47.85
N LYS A 115 -6.87 5.74 49.02
CA LYS A 115 -6.24 7.06 49.16
C LYS A 115 -4.75 7.07 48.87
N GLY A 116 -4.14 5.89 48.81
CA GLY A 116 -2.70 5.69 48.73
C GLY A 116 -2.07 5.93 47.38
N ALA A 117 -2.83 5.80 46.28
CA ALA A 117 -2.28 5.83 44.93
C ALA A 117 -1.68 7.21 44.62
N ASP A 118 -0.36 7.24 44.46
CA ASP A 118 0.43 8.43 44.16
C ASP A 118 0.61 8.57 42.64
N GLU A 119 0.60 7.46 41.89
CA GLU A 119 0.76 7.43 40.44
C GLU A 119 0.00 6.24 39.82
N ILE A 120 -0.71 6.53 38.73
CA ILE A 120 -1.48 5.55 37.94
C ILE A 120 -1.19 5.89 36.48
N ALA A 121 -0.71 4.92 35.71
CA ALA A 121 -0.52 5.11 34.28
C ALA A 121 -1.85 5.40 33.57
N ASP A 122 -1.87 6.34 32.62
CA ASP A 122 -3.08 6.73 31.87
C ASP A 122 -3.72 5.53 31.14
N ASP A 123 -2.92 4.51 30.79
CA ASP A 123 -3.32 3.27 30.11
C ASP A 123 -3.48 2.07 31.07
N ALA A 124 -3.48 2.27 32.39
CA ALA A 124 -3.63 1.18 33.37
C ALA A 124 -4.91 0.35 33.16
N PHE A 125 -5.94 0.93 32.54
CA PHE A 125 -7.24 0.31 32.23
C PHE A 125 -7.59 0.40 30.73
N GLN A 126 -6.59 0.40 29.84
CA GLN A 126 -6.81 0.45 28.40
C GLN A 126 -7.60 -0.77 27.91
N LEU A 127 -8.52 -0.59 26.95
CA LEU A 127 -9.36 -1.67 26.38
C LEU A 127 -10.22 -2.42 27.42
N CYS A 128 -10.56 -1.77 28.53
CA CYS A 128 -11.58 -2.25 29.47
C CYS A 128 -12.96 -1.74 29.03
N ASP A 129 -13.48 -2.26 27.92
CA ASP A 129 -14.61 -1.65 27.20
C ASP A 129 -15.94 -1.72 27.95
N ASN A 130 -16.06 -2.60 28.96
CA ASN A 130 -17.22 -2.68 29.84
C ASN A 130 -17.04 -1.91 31.17
N LEU A 131 -15.95 -1.16 31.34
CA LEU A 131 -15.73 -0.38 32.56
C LEU A 131 -16.76 0.75 32.64
N GLU A 132 -17.58 0.73 33.68
CA GLU A 132 -18.66 1.70 33.90
C GLU A 132 -18.27 2.73 34.98
N ASN A 133 -17.43 2.34 35.94
CA ASN A 133 -17.13 3.16 37.11
C ASN A 133 -15.66 3.06 37.54
N ILE A 134 -15.01 4.21 37.68
CA ILE A 134 -13.77 4.37 38.44
C ILE A 134 -14.09 5.23 39.67
N ILE A 135 -13.84 4.68 40.84
CA ILE A 135 -14.12 5.31 42.14
C ILE A 135 -12.80 5.51 42.85
N ILE A 136 -12.45 6.76 43.12
CA ILE A 136 -11.25 7.14 43.87
C ILE A 136 -11.67 7.67 45.23
N ASP A 137 -11.01 7.17 46.28
CA ASP A 137 -11.23 7.62 47.65
C ASP A 137 -11.05 9.14 47.77
N LYS A 138 -11.95 9.80 48.51
CA LYS A 138 -11.95 11.27 48.66
C LYS A 138 -10.66 11.80 49.32
N GLY A 139 -10.01 10.96 50.13
CA GLY A 139 -8.74 11.24 50.80
C GLY A 139 -7.52 11.12 49.90
N ASN A 140 -7.64 10.61 48.66
CA ASN A 140 -6.52 10.56 47.73
C ASN A 140 -6.03 11.99 47.43
N SER A 141 -4.71 12.22 47.49
CA SER A 141 -4.10 13.54 47.32
C SER A 141 -3.81 13.93 45.87
N VAL A 142 -3.82 12.97 44.93
CA VAL A 142 -3.37 13.14 43.54
C VAL A 142 -4.53 13.06 42.55
N PHE A 143 -5.50 12.18 42.81
CA PHE A 143 -6.60 11.89 41.91
C PHE A 143 -7.95 12.15 42.55
N SER A 144 -8.97 12.24 41.72
CA SER A 144 -10.36 12.29 42.13
C SER A 144 -11.25 11.58 41.12
N SER A 145 -12.45 11.20 41.54
CA SER A 145 -13.47 10.70 40.62
C SER A 145 -14.80 11.39 40.87
N GLU A 146 -15.58 11.61 39.81
CA GLU A 146 -16.95 12.11 39.89
C GLU A 146 -17.83 11.36 38.91
N ASN A 147 -18.97 10.84 39.38
CA ASN A 147 -19.92 10.05 38.57
C ASN A 147 -19.25 8.88 37.81
N GLY A 148 -18.24 8.25 38.43
CA GLY A 148 -17.46 7.16 37.85
C GLY A 148 -16.36 7.59 36.87
N VAL A 149 -16.22 8.89 36.57
CA VAL A 149 -15.17 9.42 35.69
C VAL A 149 -13.94 9.81 36.50
N TRP A 150 -12.76 9.48 35.98
CA TRP A 150 -11.47 9.70 36.63
C TRP A 150 -10.82 11.03 36.20
N PHE A 151 -10.43 11.82 37.19
CA PHE A 151 -9.72 13.09 37.05
C PHE A 151 -8.46 13.14 37.92
N ASN A 152 -7.62 14.14 37.69
CA ASN A 152 -6.67 14.58 38.71
C ASN A 152 -7.41 15.25 39.91
N LYS A 153 -6.69 15.56 40.98
CA LYS A 153 -7.29 15.99 42.26
C LYS A 153 -8.14 17.25 42.14
N ASP A 154 -7.67 18.22 41.38
CA ASP A 154 -8.32 19.52 41.17
C ASP A 154 -9.32 19.53 39.99
N LYS A 155 -9.46 18.40 39.28
CA LYS A 155 -10.29 18.24 38.08
C LYS A 155 -9.93 19.20 36.95
N THR A 156 -8.65 19.56 36.83
CA THR A 156 -8.12 20.28 35.66
C THR A 156 -7.77 19.34 34.50
N LYS A 157 -7.58 18.04 34.77
CA LYS A 157 -7.36 17.00 33.77
C LYS A 157 -8.41 15.90 33.90
N LEU A 158 -9.15 15.63 32.82
CA LEU A 158 -9.95 14.41 32.68
C LEU A 158 -9.01 13.31 32.18
N ILE A 159 -8.79 12.31 33.02
CA ILE A 159 -7.83 11.24 32.74
C ILE A 159 -8.52 10.11 31.98
N ARG A 160 -9.67 9.62 32.47
CA ARG A 160 -10.43 8.56 31.81
C ARG A 160 -11.93 8.67 32.06
N TYR A 161 -12.67 8.65 30.96
CA TYR A 161 -14.08 8.32 30.89
C TYR A 161 -14.20 6.80 30.67
N PRO A 162 -14.89 6.06 31.57
CA PRO A 162 -15.07 4.64 31.39
C PRO A 162 -15.91 4.29 30.15
N ALA A 163 -15.36 3.47 29.25
CA ALA A 163 -15.92 3.12 27.95
C ALA A 163 -17.30 2.45 28.02
N GLY A 164 -17.54 1.67 29.08
CA GLY A 164 -18.78 0.92 29.31
C GLY A 164 -19.95 1.77 29.81
N LYS A 165 -19.71 3.04 30.17
CA LYS A 165 -20.75 3.98 30.61
C LYS A 165 -21.89 4.08 29.60
N LYS A 166 -23.13 4.06 30.08
CA LYS A 166 -24.33 3.99 29.24
C LYS A 166 -24.90 5.35 28.87
N GLU A 167 -24.37 6.42 29.47
CA GLU A 167 -24.73 7.78 29.16
C GLU A 167 -24.41 8.10 27.69
N VAL A 168 -25.41 8.64 26.99
CA VAL A 168 -25.28 9.02 25.57
C VAL A 168 -24.78 10.44 25.39
N GLU A 169 -24.73 11.23 26.46
CA GLU A 169 -24.21 12.60 26.47
C GLU A 169 -23.28 12.80 27.65
N TYR A 170 -22.24 13.60 27.45
CA TYR A 170 -21.33 13.99 28.52
C TYR A 170 -20.97 15.47 28.44
N LEU A 171 -21.08 16.16 29.57
CA LEU A 171 -20.60 17.52 29.76
C LEU A 171 -19.29 17.46 30.53
N VAL A 172 -18.18 17.79 29.86
CA VAL A 172 -16.88 17.88 30.53
C VAL A 172 -16.93 19.09 31.49
N PRO A 173 -16.52 18.95 32.76
CA PRO A 173 -16.57 20.05 33.73
C PRO A 173 -15.77 21.27 33.30
N ASP A 174 -16.28 22.48 33.58
CA ASP A 174 -15.65 23.76 33.20
C ASP A 174 -14.24 23.97 33.79
N SER A 175 -13.88 23.23 34.84
CA SER A 175 -12.54 23.25 35.44
C SER A 175 -11.48 22.57 34.57
N VAL A 176 -11.90 21.71 33.62
CA VAL A 176 -10.98 20.90 32.81
C VAL A 176 -10.29 21.77 31.77
N THR A 177 -8.96 21.68 31.73
CA THR A 177 -8.08 22.32 30.74
C THR A 177 -7.35 21.29 29.87
N GLU A 178 -7.31 20.03 30.28
CA GLU A 178 -6.65 18.93 29.55
C GLU A 178 -7.53 17.66 29.51
N ILE A 179 -7.63 17.05 28.33
CA ILE A 179 -8.19 15.71 28.13
C ILE A 179 -7.03 14.76 27.87
N GLY A 180 -6.88 13.73 28.70
CA GLY A 180 -5.76 12.79 28.66
C GLY A 180 -5.73 11.89 27.42
N HIS A 181 -4.63 11.14 27.28
CA HIS A 181 -4.49 10.11 26.26
C HIS A 181 -5.54 9.01 26.47
N TYR A 182 -6.16 8.54 25.38
CA TYR A 182 -7.22 7.52 25.44
C TYR A 182 -8.42 7.88 26.35
N ALA A 183 -8.65 9.16 26.68
CA ALA A 183 -9.59 9.52 27.74
C ALA A 183 -11.02 9.03 27.49
N PHE A 184 -11.50 9.03 26.25
CA PHE A 184 -12.82 8.53 25.82
C PHE A 184 -12.69 7.34 24.84
N ASP A 185 -11.53 6.70 24.78
CA ASP A 185 -11.28 5.55 23.92
C ASP A 185 -12.34 4.46 24.10
N SER A 186 -12.91 4.03 22.98
CA SER A 186 -13.99 3.03 22.87
C SER A 186 -15.24 3.39 23.70
N ALA A 187 -15.54 4.68 23.92
CA ALA A 187 -16.79 5.14 24.52
C ALA A 187 -18.00 4.97 23.58
N ILE A 188 -18.30 3.72 23.21
CA ILE A 188 -19.23 3.34 22.15
C ILE A 188 -20.68 3.80 22.38
N HIS A 189 -21.06 4.19 23.60
CA HIS A 189 -22.41 4.67 23.89
C HIS A 189 -22.54 6.20 23.76
N LEU A 190 -21.41 6.93 23.79
CA LEU A 190 -21.38 8.38 23.75
C LEU A 190 -21.77 8.87 22.36
N LYS A 191 -22.81 9.71 22.29
CA LYS A 191 -23.31 10.29 21.04
C LYS A 191 -22.99 11.77 20.92
N ASN A 192 -22.98 12.48 22.04
CA ASN A 192 -22.72 13.91 22.12
C ASN A 192 -21.77 14.20 23.28
N ILE A 193 -20.80 15.08 23.05
CA ILE A 193 -19.93 15.60 24.10
C ILE A 193 -19.82 17.12 23.98
N ILE A 194 -19.86 17.80 25.13
CA ILE A 194 -19.60 19.23 25.22
C ILE A 194 -18.27 19.42 25.95
N ILE A 195 -17.30 20.01 25.25
CA ILE A 195 -15.98 20.31 25.80
C ILE A 195 -15.88 21.84 26.06
N PRO A 196 -15.51 22.26 27.29
CA PRO A 196 -15.28 23.66 27.62
C PRO A 196 -14.20 24.31 26.77
N ASN A 197 -14.35 25.61 26.50
CA ASN A 197 -13.36 26.41 25.74
C ASN A 197 -12.01 26.60 26.45
N MET A 198 -11.92 26.28 27.75
CA MET A 198 -10.68 26.32 28.52
C MET A 198 -9.78 25.10 28.25
N VAL A 199 -10.31 24.06 27.60
CA VAL A 199 -9.50 22.93 27.16
C VAL A 199 -8.53 23.36 26.07
N THR A 200 -7.24 23.23 26.34
CA THR A 200 -6.15 23.57 25.40
C THR A 200 -5.48 22.35 24.81
N THR A 201 -5.67 21.18 25.43
CA THR A 201 -4.98 19.94 25.08
C THR A 201 -5.95 18.77 25.04
N ILE A 202 -5.92 18.01 23.95
CA ILE A 202 -6.57 16.71 23.79
C ILE A 202 -5.49 15.69 23.44
N GLY A 203 -5.37 14.63 24.25
CA GLY A 203 -4.34 13.60 24.10
C GLY A 203 -4.53 12.71 22.87
N ASP A 204 -3.48 11.96 22.54
CA ASP A 204 -3.51 10.94 21.48
C ASP A 204 -4.63 9.92 21.72
N SER A 205 -5.31 9.53 20.64
CA SER A 205 -6.42 8.58 20.66
C SER A 205 -7.56 8.92 21.64
N ALA A 206 -7.71 10.18 22.05
CA ALA A 206 -8.65 10.56 23.10
C ALA A 206 -10.10 10.16 22.79
N PHE A 207 -10.53 10.14 21.53
CA PHE A 207 -11.86 9.72 21.09
C PHE A 207 -11.81 8.54 20.11
N ARG A 208 -10.72 7.76 20.11
CA ARG A 208 -10.63 6.56 19.25
C ARG A 208 -11.83 5.64 19.50
N GLU A 209 -12.38 5.06 18.44
CA GLU A 209 -13.50 4.11 18.46
C GLU A 209 -14.74 4.63 19.21
N CYS A 210 -14.94 5.95 19.25
CA CYS A 210 -16.22 6.55 19.66
C CYS A 210 -17.25 6.38 18.52
N ILE A 211 -17.55 5.14 18.14
CA ILE A 211 -18.28 4.76 16.93
C ILE A 211 -19.68 5.37 16.81
N ASN A 212 -20.30 5.82 17.92
CA ASN A 212 -21.63 6.43 17.94
C ASN A 212 -21.61 7.96 18.13
N LEU A 213 -20.43 8.58 18.27
CA LEU A 213 -20.28 10.03 18.39
C LEU A 213 -20.70 10.69 17.08
N LYS A 214 -21.69 11.59 17.13
CA LYS A 214 -22.31 12.16 15.93
C LYS A 214 -21.70 13.49 15.49
N SER A 215 -21.37 14.32 16.47
CA SER A 215 -20.84 15.67 16.28
C SER A 215 -20.03 16.06 17.50
N ILE A 216 -18.96 16.82 17.27
CA ILE A 216 -18.14 17.39 18.33
C ILE A 216 -17.73 18.81 17.96
N LYS A 217 -17.83 19.72 18.93
CA LYS A 217 -17.29 21.08 18.81
C LYS A 217 -15.93 21.11 19.49
N LEU A 218 -14.88 21.33 18.72
CA LEU A 218 -13.53 21.44 19.28
C LEU A 218 -13.40 22.75 20.08
N PRO A 219 -12.68 22.74 21.22
CA PRO A 219 -12.40 23.95 21.98
C PRO A 219 -11.69 25.01 21.14
N VAL A 220 -12.07 26.28 21.32
CA VAL A 220 -11.53 27.38 20.49
C VAL A 220 -10.02 27.58 20.65
N ASN A 221 -9.44 27.19 21.79
CA ASN A 221 -8.02 27.37 22.10
C ASN A 221 -7.17 26.12 21.81
N LEU A 222 -7.76 25.05 21.30
CA LEU A 222 -7.05 23.82 20.94
C LEU A 222 -6.07 24.11 19.80
N LYS A 223 -4.81 23.72 19.97
CA LYS A 223 -3.73 23.98 19.00
C LYS A 223 -3.47 22.85 18.04
N GLU A 224 -3.77 21.62 18.42
CA GLU A 224 -3.46 20.44 17.62
C GLU A 224 -4.52 19.35 17.83
N LEU A 225 -4.79 18.60 16.76
CA LEU A 225 -5.38 17.27 16.86
C LEU A 225 -4.23 16.27 16.75
N LYS A 226 -4.08 15.42 17.77
CA LYS A 226 -2.99 14.47 17.87
C LYS A 226 -3.25 13.17 17.11
N TYR A 227 -2.27 12.28 17.12
CA TYR A 227 -2.35 10.93 16.57
C TYR A 227 -3.67 10.26 16.98
N HIS A 228 -4.42 9.74 16.00
CA HIS A 228 -5.64 8.95 16.21
C HIS A 228 -6.79 9.63 16.96
N THR A 229 -6.80 10.97 17.11
CA THR A 229 -7.75 11.65 18.01
C THR A 229 -9.21 11.20 17.82
N PHE A 230 -9.69 11.06 16.58
CA PHE A 230 -11.03 10.58 16.19
C PHE A 230 -10.95 9.31 15.30
N TYR A 231 -9.93 8.48 15.48
CA TYR A 231 -9.79 7.23 14.74
C TYR A 231 -11.04 6.35 14.92
N GLU A 232 -11.63 5.86 13.83
CA GLU A 232 -12.85 5.02 13.81
C GLU A 232 -14.04 5.64 14.57
N CYS A 233 -14.22 6.96 14.46
CA CYS A 233 -15.46 7.62 14.86
C CYS A 233 -16.52 7.53 13.75
N ASP A 234 -16.96 6.31 13.41
CA ASP A 234 -17.73 6.02 12.19
C ASP A 234 -18.97 6.90 12.00
N ASN A 235 -19.71 7.23 13.07
CA ASN A 235 -20.92 8.06 12.98
C ASN A 235 -20.68 9.57 13.04
N LEU A 236 -19.42 10.03 13.10
CA LEU A 236 -19.09 11.45 13.13
C LEU A 236 -19.43 12.06 11.77
N LYS A 237 -20.45 12.91 11.71
CA LYS A 237 -20.95 13.49 10.44
C LYS A 237 -20.32 14.82 10.08
N GLU A 238 -20.07 15.62 11.10
CA GLU A 238 -19.52 16.96 10.99
C GLU A 238 -18.55 17.20 12.14
N ILE A 239 -17.48 17.91 11.84
CA ILE A 239 -16.59 18.46 12.85
C ILE A 239 -16.26 19.91 12.49
N MET A 240 -16.42 20.79 13.47
CA MET A 240 -16.00 22.18 13.34
C MET A 240 -14.58 22.32 13.89
N ILE A 241 -13.62 22.53 12.98
CA ILE A 241 -12.24 22.82 13.33
C ILE A 241 -12.15 24.30 13.74
N SER A 242 -11.50 24.58 14.87
CA SER A 242 -11.26 25.95 15.34
C SER A 242 -10.24 26.68 14.45
N ASN A 243 -10.43 27.98 14.23
CA ASN A 243 -9.47 28.86 13.56
C ASN A 243 -8.18 29.14 14.37
N GLN A 244 -7.96 28.41 15.46
CA GLN A 244 -6.67 28.40 16.18
C GLN A 244 -5.93 27.07 16.07
N LEU A 245 -6.51 26.07 15.40
CA LEU A 245 -5.88 24.76 15.21
C LEU A 245 -4.74 24.91 14.20
N MET A 246 -3.55 24.47 14.59
CA MET A 246 -2.33 24.57 13.79
C MET A 246 -1.99 23.28 13.06
N SER A 247 -2.39 22.12 13.62
CA SER A 247 -2.05 20.81 13.05
C SER A 247 -3.16 19.77 13.20
N ILE A 248 -3.24 18.88 12.21
CA ILE A 248 -4.07 17.67 12.19
C ILE A 248 -3.12 16.47 12.06
N GLY A 249 -3.01 15.68 13.13
CA GLY A 249 -2.04 14.60 13.25
C GLY A 249 -2.38 13.34 12.45
N THR A 250 -1.41 12.43 12.41
CA THR A 250 -1.50 11.17 11.66
C THR A 250 -2.77 10.39 12.03
N TRP A 251 -3.53 9.99 11.00
CA TRP A 251 -4.76 9.23 11.14
C TRP A 251 -5.80 9.84 12.10
N ALA A 252 -5.79 11.17 12.30
CA ALA A 252 -6.67 11.84 13.25
C ALA A 252 -8.16 11.58 12.99
N PHE A 253 -8.59 11.40 11.73
CA PHE A 253 -9.96 11.05 11.34
C PHE A 253 -10.04 9.75 10.55
N TYR A 254 -9.02 8.88 10.64
CA TYR A 254 -9.04 7.63 9.91
C TYR A 254 -10.33 6.84 10.20
N GLY A 255 -11.01 6.34 9.16
CA GLY A 255 -12.23 5.54 9.34
C GLY A 255 -13.46 6.33 9.80
N CYS A 256 -13.47 7.67 9.76
CA CYS A 256 -14.68 8.46 10.02
C CYS A 256 -15.69 8.34 8.85
N ASP A 257 -16.30 7.17 8.71
CA ASP A 257 -17.04 6.76 7.51
C ASP A 257 -18.29 7.60 7.19
N ASN A 258 -18.92 8.26 8.17
CA ASN A 258 -20.05 9.16 7.92
C ASN A 258 -19.64 10.64 7.84
N LEU A 259 -18.35 10.98 7.94
CA LEU A 259 -17.88 12.35 7.80
C LEU A 259 -17.98 12.73 6.33
N THR A 260 -18.92 13.61 5.99
CA THR A 260 -19.18 13.98 4.58
C THR A 260 -18.38 15.18 4.09
N LYS A 261 -17.96 16.03 5.02
CA LYS A 261 -17.29 17.29 4.74
C LYS A 261 -16.33 17.66 5.85
N ILE A 262 -15.19 18.21 5.48
CA ILE A 262 -14.30 18.89 6.43
C ILE A 262 -13.88 20.26 5.91
N ILE A 263 -13.75 21.22 6.83
CA ILE A 263 -13.27 22.57 6.53
C ILE A 263 -11.95 22.79 7.27
N VAL A 264 -10.87 22.94 6.51
CA VAL A 264 -9.54 23.28 7.00
C VAL A 264 -9.43 24.81 7.11
N PRO A 265 -9.29 25.38 8.31
CA PRO A 265 -9.20 26.83 8.48
C PRO A 265 -7.84 27.38 8.05
N ASP A 266 -7.72 28.71 8.02
CA ASP A 266 -6.51 29.45 7.65
C ASP A 266 -5.30 29.15 8.54
N SER A 267 -5.54 28.82 9.81
CA SER A 267 -4.52 28.55 10.83
C SER A 267 -3.78 27.22 10.66
N VAL A 268 -4.37 26.24 9.96
CA VAL A 268 -3.77 24.90 9.84
C VAL A 268 -2.54 24.95 8.93
N SER A 269 -1.39 24.68 9.52
CA SER A 269 -0.08 24.64 8.86
C SER A 269 0.48 23.23 8.65
N SER A 270 -0.10 22.21 9.28
CA SER A 270 0.28 20.80 9.08
C SER A 270 -0.95 19.89 9.04
N ILE A 271 -0.99 19.00 8.06
CA ILE A 271 -1.89 17.86 7.95
C ILE A 271 -0.99 16.66 7.70
N ASP A 272 -0.93 15.76 8.68
CA ASP A 272 -0.01 14.63 8.66
C ASP A 272 -0.60 13.44 7.91
N PHE A 273 0.24 12.43 7.67
CA PHE A 273 -0.08 11.24 6.87
C PHE A 273 -1.43 10.60 7.26
N GLY A 274 -2.25 10.33 6.26
CA GLY A 274 -3.50 9.58 6.40
C GLY A 274 -4.55 10.24 7.30
N ALA A 275 -4.44 11.54 7.61
CA ALA A 275 -5.38 12.25 8.49
C ALA A 275 -6.86 12.01 8.14
N PHE A 276 -7.19 11.82 6.86
CA PHE A 276 -8.55 11.57 6.35
C PHE A 276 -8.69 10.25 5.58
N GLN A 277 -7.71 9.34 5.71
CA GLN A 277 -7.74 8.05 5.02
C GLN A 277 -8.94 7.22 5.51
N HIS A 278 -9.51 6.38 4.65
CA HIS A 278 -10.69 5.57 4.98
C HIS A 278 -11.91 6.36 5.47
N CYS A 279 -12.01 7.68 5.26
CA CYS A 279 -13.28 8.39 5.45
C CYS A 279 -14.21 8.12 4.25
N THR A 280 -14.87 6.95 4.21
CA THR A 280 -15.58 6.51 2.99
C THR A 280 -16.78 7.38 2.60
N GLY A 281 -17.33 8.15 3.54
CA GLY A 281 -18.38 9.13 3.28
C GLY A 281 -17.89 10.52 2.89
N LEU A 282 -16.59 10.80 2.92
CA LEU A 282 -16.05 12.15 2.71
C LEU A 282 -16.18 12.54 1.24
N GLU A 283 -17.03 13.53 0.96
CA GLU A 283 -17.36 13.96 -0.41
C GLU A 283 -16.53 15.19 -0.82
N GLU A 284 -16.17 16.04 0.14
CA GLU A 284 -15.36 17.23 -0.10
C GLU A 284 -14.49 17.62 1.11
N ILE A 285 -13.27 18.08 0.81
CA ILE A 285 -12.38 18.78 1.73
C ILE A 285 -12.32 20.23 1.27
N ILE A 286 -12.77 21.16 2.10
CA ILE A 286 -12.69 22.60 1.84
C ILE A 286 -11.50 23.17 2.60
N VAL A 287 -10.75 24.05 1.96
CA VAL A 287 -9.67 24.80 2.60
C VAL A 287 -9.98 26.29 2.51
N SER A 288 -9.82 27.02 3.62
CA SER A 288 -9.96 28.48 3.64
C SER A 288 -9.05 29.13 2.59
N GLU A 289 -9.55 30.14 1.88
CA GLU A 289 -8.78 30.86 0.85
C GLU A 289 -7.50 31.52 1.43
N GLU A 290 -7.59 31.95 2.69
CA GLU A 290 -6.51 32.56 3.47
C GLU A 290 -5.49 31.54 4.01
N ASN A 291 -5.73 30.23 3.87
CA ASN A 291 -4.75 29.22 4.31
C ASN A 291 -3.47 29.34 3.46
N LEU A 292 -2.31 29.42 4.13
CA LEU A 292 -1.02 29.66 3.47
C LEU A 292 -0.31 28.37 3.01
N TYR A 293 -0.80 27.19 3.42
CA TYR A 293 -0.10 25.90 3.28
C TYR A 293 -0.83 24.90 2.39
N TYR A 294 -2.16 24.99 2.34
CA TYR A 294 -3.03 24.06 1.63
C TYR A 294 -4.03 24.82 0.75
N CYS A 295 -4.61 24.10 -0.20
CA CYS A 295 -5.78 24.56 -0.93
C CYS A 295 -6.68 23.38 -1.29
N SER A 296 -7.91 23.67 -1.71
CA SER A 296 -8.84 22.69 -2.25
C SER A 296 -9.14 23.04 -3.71
N VAL A 297 -9.12 22.02 -4.57
CA VAL A 297 -9.58 22.12 -5.97
C VAL A 297 -10.65 21.08 -6.16
N ASP A 298 -11.87 21.50 -6.49
CA ASP A 298 -13.03 20.62 -6.69
C ASP A 298 -13.29 19.65 -5.51
N GLY A 299 -12.99 20.10 -4.28
CA GLY A 299 -13.13 19.33 -3.05
C GLY A 299 -11.95 18.41 -2.73
N VAL A 300 -10.90 18.38 -3.56
CA VAL A 300 -9.68 17.56 -3.36
C VAL A 300 -8.60 18.39 -2.68
N LEU A 301 -7.90 17.80 -1.71
CA LEU A 301 -6.89 18.48 -0.89
C LEU A 301 -5.52 18.46 -1.57
N PHE A 302 -4.91 19.64 -1.68
CA PHE A 302 -3.56 19.86 -2.18
C PHE A 302 -2.74 20.73 -1.21
N ASN A 303 -1.42 20.72 -1.38
CA ASN A 303 -0.60 21.81 -0.87
C ASN A 303 -0.92 23.14 -1.59
N LYS A 304 -0.50 24.29 -1.04
CA LYS A 304 -0.95 25.63 -1.50
C LYS A 304 -0.66 25.92 -2.97
N ASN A 305 0.49 25.46 -3.46
CA ASN A 305 0.91 25.64 -4.85
C ASN A 305 0.40 24.54 -5.79
N ARG A 306 -0.40 23.59 -5.30
CA ARG A 306 -0.99 22.46 -6.03
C ARG A 306 0.02 21.50 -6.67
N THR A 307 1.27 21.51 -6.21
CA THR A 307 2.28 20.57 -6.69
C THR A 307 2.17 19.18 -6.06
N LYS A 308 1.42 19.04 -4.96
CA LYS A 308 1.20 17.75 -4.28
C LYS A 308 -0.28 17.53 -3.96
N LEU A 309 -0.86 16.47 -4.51
CA LEU A 309 -2.20 15.99 -4.18
C LEU A 309 -2.10 15.13 -2.93
N LEU A 310 -2.75 15.56 -1.85
CA LEU A 310 -2.64 14.94 -0.52
C LEU A 310 -3.77 13.95 -0.26
N GLN A 311 -5.00 14.29 -0.63
CA GLN A 311 -6.16 13.43 -0.39
C GLN A 311 -7.29 13.71 -1.38
N TYR A 312 -7.68 12.67 -2.12
CA TYR A 312 -8.95 12.59 -2.82
C TYR A 312 -10.05 12.13 -1.83
N PRO A 313 -11.20 12.82 -1.73
CA PRO A 313 -12.29 12.37 -0.87
C PRO A 313 -12.92 11.08 -1.40
N ILE A 314 -12.83 9.99 -0.63
CA ILE A 314 -13.24 8.64 -1.06
C ILE A 314 -14.73 8.57 -1.42
N GLY A 315 -15.57 9.36 -0.74
CA GLY A 315 -17.00 9.46 -0.96
C GLY A 315 -17.41 10.42 -2.09
N LYS A 316 -16.46 11.11 -2.73
CA LYS A 316 -16.72 12.01 -3.86
C LYS A 316 -17.36 11.25 -5.02
N LYS A 317 -18.37 11.87 -5.64
CA LYS A 317 -19.26 11.22 -6.61
C LYS A 317 -18.78 11.26 -8.06
N ASP A 318 -17.58 11.79 -8.30
CA ASP A 318 -17.02 11.92 -9.64
C ASP A 318 -16.59 10.53 -10.15
N ASP A 319 -17.04 10.18 -11.35
CA ASP A 319 -16.63 8.94 -12.03
C ASP A 319 -15.34 9.13 -12.85
N VAL A 320 -15.00 10.37 -13.20
CA VAL A 320 -13.76 10.75 -13.87
C VAL A 320 -13.09 11.89 -13.12
N TYR A 321 -11.79 11.76 -12.85
CA TYR A 321 -10.99 12.82 -12.26
C TYR A 321 -9.79 13.19 -13.13
N PHE A 322 -9.53 14.49 -13.25
CA PHE A 322 -8.38 15.05 -13.94
C PHE A 322 -7.44 15.67 -12.91
N VAL A 323 -6.25 15.09 -12.77
CA VAL A 323 -5.21 15.65 -11.90
C VAL A 323 -4.69 16.96 -12.52
N PRO A 324 -4.64 18.08 -11.79
CA PRO A 324 -4.18 19.36 -12.34
C PRO A 324 -2.76 19.30 -12.93
N GLU A 325 -2.49 20.09 -13.98
CA GLU A 325 -1.22 20.08 -14.74
C GLU A 325 0.00 20.47 -13.91
N GLU A 326 -0.17 21.28 -12.87
CA GLU A 326 0.88 21.69 -11.94
C GLU A 326 1.21 20.64 -10.88
N THR A 327 0.46 19.54 -10.81
CA THR A 327 0.71 18.45 -9.85
C THR A 327 1.98 17.71 -10.24
N ILE A 328 2.91 17.58 -9.30
CA ILE A 328 4.18 16.88 -9.47
C ILE A 328 4.15 15.53 -8.72
N GLU A 329 3.44 15.48 -7.59
CA GLU A 329 3.41 14.33 -6.69
C GLU A 329 1.97 14.00 -6.26
N ILE A 330 1.64 12.71 -6.25
CA ILE A 330 0.44 12.16 -5.61
C ILE A 330 0.89 11.42 -4.36
N GLU A 331 0.39 11.83 -3.18
CA GLU A 331 0.74 11.24 -1.88
C GLU A 331 0.37 9.75 -1.80
N ASP A 332 1.07 9.04 -0.91
CA ASP A 332 0.73 7.70 -0.48
C ASP A 332 -0.77 7.60 -0.12
N SER A 333 -1.45 6.58 -0.65
CA SER A 333 -2.88 6.32 -0.39
C SER A 333 -3.86 7.46 -0.73
N ALA A 334 -3.46 8.45 -1.54
CA ALA A 334 -4.28 9.65 -1.79
C ALA A 334 -5.69 9.35 -2.36
N PHE A 335 -5.86 8.29 -3.15
CA PHE A 335 -7.13 7.83 -3.71
C PHE A 335 -7.60 6.48 -3.14
N PHE A 336 -6.93 5.99 -2.09
CA PHE A 336 -7.15 4.65 -1.54
C PHE A 336 -8.64 4.37 -1.30
N GLY A 337 -9.12 3.22 -1.79
CA GLY A 337 -10.47 2.73 -1.53
C GLY A 337 -11.59 3.50 -2.21
N SER A 338 -11.29 4.36 -3.20
CA SER A 338 -12.33 5.08 -3.95
C SER A 338 -13.32 4.10 -4.60
N ARG A 339 -14.59 4.19 -4.19
CA ARG A 339 -15.65 3.23 -4.58
C ARG A 339 -16.46 3.67 -5.79
N ILE A 340 -16.18 4.83 -6.36
CA ILE A 340 -16.99 5.43 -7.44
C ILE A 340 -16.13 5.80 -8.64
N LEU A 341 -14.88 6.20 -8.41
CA LEU A 341 -13.98 6.69 -9.44
C LEU A 341 -13.66 5.59 -10.46
N LYS A 342 -14.08 5.80 -11.71
CA LYS A 342 -13.90 4.86 -12.82
C LYS A 342 -12.71 5.18 -13.69
N SER A 343 -12.32 6.44 -13.76
CA SER A 343 -11.16 6.86 -14.55
C SER A 343 -10.39 8.00 -13.91
N VAL A 344 -9.07 7.91 -14.00
CA VAL A 344 -8.15 8.97 -13.57
C VAL A 344 -7.20 9.31 -14.70
N ASN A 345 -7.19 10.59 -15.06
CA ASN A 345 -6.22 11.16 -15.98
C ASN A 345 -5.15 11.88 -15.16
N ILE A 346 -3.98 11.25 -15.05
CA ILE A 346 -2.82 11.83 -14.38
C ILE A 346 -2.11 12.74 -15.39
N SER A 347 -1.91 14.00 -15.03
CA SER A 347 -1.26 14.99 -15.89
C SER A 347 0.20 14.61 -16.19
N ASN A 348 0.72 15.11 -17.32
CA ASN A 348 2.06 14.73 -17.80
C ASN A 348 3.18 15.17 -16.84
N GLY A 349 2.98 16.25 -16.07
CA GLY A 349 3.95 16.77 -15.10
C GLY A 349 4.06 15.98 -13.80
N VAL A 350 3.22 14.96 -13.57
CA VAL A 350 3.33 14.09 -12.39
C VAL A 350 4.53 13.17 -12.55
N ILE A 351 5.48 13.29 -11.63
CA ILE A 351 6.72 12.51 -11.60
C ILE A 351 6.59 11.33 -10.62
N SER A 352 5.84 11.50 -9.54
CA SER A 352 5.74 10.51 -8.46
C SER A 352 4.30 10.20 -8.06
N ILE A 353 4.01 8.91 -7.93
CA ILE A 353 2.77 8.35 -7.38
C ILE A 353 3.15 7.51 -6.17
N GLY A 354 2.60 7.87 -5.02
CA GLY A 354 2.87 7.23 -3.72
C GLY A 354 2.43 5.78 -3.63
N GLU A 355 2.91 5.09 -2.60
CA GLU A 355 2.51 3.72 -2.28
C GLU A 355 0.99 3.65 -2.05
N TYR A 356 0.36 2.61 -2.58
CA TYR A 356 -1.08 2.36 -2.42
C TYR A 356 -2.00 3.49 -2.91
N ALA A 357 -1.51 4.44 -3.71
CA ALA A 357 -2.26 5.65 -4.08
C ALA A 357 -3.66 5.35 -4.62
N PHE A 358 -3.83 4.30 -5.44
CA PHE A 358 -5.11 3.85 -5.99
C PHE A 358 -5.52 2.46 -5.50
N SER A 359 -4.89 1.94 -4.44
CA SER A 359 -5.22 0.61 -3.91
C SER A 359 -6.71 0.55 -3.52
N GLU A 360 -7.35 -0.59 -3.77
CA GLU A 360 -8.78 -0.83 -3.49
C GLU A 360 -9.76 0.11 -4.24
N CYS A 361 -9.32 0.78 -5.31
CA CYS A 361 -10.24 1.47 -6.22
C CYS A 361 -10.99 0.46 -7.11
N MET A 362 -11.94 -0.26 -6.53
CA MET A 362 -12.57 -1.44 -7.15
C MET A 362 -13.38 -1.12 -8.42
N GLU A 363 -13.81 0.12 -8.61
CA GLU A 363 -14.55 0.58 -9.81
C GLU A 363 -13.63 1.22 -10.87
N LEU A 364 -12.33 1.37 -10.59
CA LEU A 364 -11.38 2.00 -11.50
C LEU A 364 -11.16 1.09 -12.72
N THR A 365 -11.53 1.57 -13.90
CA THR A 365 -11.51 0.80 -15.16
C THR A 365 -10.38 1.20 -16.08
N ASN A 366 -10.01 2.49 -16.08
CA ASN A 366 -9.05 3.07 -17.01
C ASN A 366 -8.15 4.08 -16.29
N VAL A 367 -6.84 3.89 -16.41
CA VAL A 367 -5.83 4.83 -15.89
C VAL A 367 -4.88 5.22 -17.02
N LYS A 368 -4.63 6.52 -17.14
CA LYS A 368 -3.54 7.05 -17.93
C LYS A 368 -2.52 7.68 -16.99
N THR A 369 -1.36 7.05 -16.85
CA THR A 369 -0.24 7.66 -16.12
C THR A 369 0.36 8.76 -16.99
N GLY A 370 0.71 9.91 -16.41
CA GLY A 370 1.42 10.97 -17.13
C GLY A 370 2.73 10.49 -17.76
N THR A 371 3.25 11.22 -18.75
CA THR A 371 4.46 10.83 -19.51
C THR A 371 5.76 10.82 -18.70
N ASP A 372 5.77 11.46 -17.53
CA ASP A 372 6.98 11.69 -16.72
C ASP A 372 7.03 10.81 -15.47
N VAL A 373 6.04 9.92 -15.27
CA VAL A 373 6.01 8.96 -14.16
C VAL A 373 7.13 7.94 -14.37
N SER A 374 8.13 7.92 -13.47
CA SER A 374 9.28 7.00 -13.57
C SER A 374 9.10 5.70 -12.79
N LYS A 375 8.10 5.63 -11.89
CA LYS A 375 7.90 4.50 -10.99
C LYS A 375 6.41 4.25 -10.72
N ILE A 376 5.98 2.99 -10.81
CA ILE A 376 4.74 2.52 -10.17
C ILE A 376 5.12 1.93 -8.81
N SER A 377 4.76 2.63 -7.74
CA SER A 377 5.13 2.30 -6.36
C SER A 377 4.39 1.08 -5.80
N ARG A 378 4.82 0.64 -4.61
CA ARG A 378 4.28 -0.56 -3.95
C ARG A 378 2.75 -0.48 -3.85
N GLY A 379 2.07 -1.49 -4.35
CA GLY A 379 0.61 -1.61 -4.25
C GLY A 379 -0.21 -0.51 -4.92
N THR A 380 0.37 0.31 -5.81
CA THR A 380 -0.29 1.50 -6.38
C THR A 380 -1.71 1.23 -6.88
N PHE A 381 -1.91 0.12 -7.60
CA PHE A 381 -3.20 -0.33 -8.15
C PHE A 381 -3.64 -1.68 -7.57
N ALA A 382 -3.14 -2.07 -6.39
CA ALA A 382 -3.55 -3.33 -5.77
C ALA A 382 -5.06 -3.37 -5.53
N ASN A 383 -5.71 -4.51 -5.78
CA ASN A 383 -7.15 -4.71 -5.64
C ASN A 383 -8.02 -3.76 -6.50
N CYS A 384 -7.48 -3.17 -7.58
CA CYS A 384 -8.29 -2.50 -8.62
C CYS A 384 -8.95 -3.54 -9.52
N SER A 385 -9.91 -4.30 -8.98
CA SER A 385 -10.47 -5.49 -9.65
C SER A 385 -11.17 -5.21 -10.98
N SER A 386 -11.65 -3.99 -11.22
CA SER A 386 -12.26 -3.56 -12.50
C SER A 386 -11.28 -2.97 -13.52
N LEU A 387 -9.99 -2.82 -13.16
CA LEU A 387 -8.99 -2.20 -14.04
C LEU A 387 -8.73 -3.10 -15.23
N ASN A 388 -9.24 -2.71 -16.40
CA ASN A 388 -9.14 -3.52 -17.62
C ASN A 388 -8.03 -3.05 -18.56
N SER A 389 -7.66 -1.76 -18.49
CA SER A 389 -6.59 -1.17 -19.27
C SER A 389 -5.85 -0.11 -18.46
N ILE A 390 -4.53 -0.06 -18.65
CA ILE A 390 -3.67 1.00 -18.12
C ILE A 390 -2.69 1.43 -19.21
N GLN A 391 -2.59 2.74 -19.40
CA GLN A 391 -1.53 3.35 -20.19
C GLN A 391 -0.45 3.80 -19.22
N VAL A 392 0.70 3.11 -19.26
CA VAL A 392 1.87 3.45 -18.45
C VAL A 392 2.77 4.45 -19.18
N SER A 393 3.62 5.12 -18.42
CA SER A 393 4.56 6.14 -18.89
C SER A 393 5.68 5.54 -19.73
N GLU A 394 6.04 6.19 -20.85
CA GLU A 394 7.25 5.86 -21.65
C GLU A 394 8.56 6.18 -20.92
N SER A 395 8.48 6.87 -19.77
CA SER A 395 9.61 7.13 -18.87
C SER A 395 9.66 6.16 -17.69
N LEU A 396 8.77 5.16 -17.64
CA LEU A 396 8.70 4.21 -16.55
C LEU A 396 9.98 3.36 -16.46
N GLU A 397 10.61 3.34 -15.28
CA GLU A 397 11.84 2.59 -15.01
C GLU A 397 11.61 1.40 -14.08
N ARG A 398 10.57 1.45 -13.23
CA ARG A 398 10.34 0.46 -12.17
C ARG A 398 8.86 0.21 -11.89
N ILE A 399 8.50 -1.07 -11.74
CA ILE A 399 7.21 -1.52 -11.19
C ILE A 399 7.51 -2.23 -9.88
N GLU A 400 7.03 -1.69 -8.76
CA GLU A 400 7.34 -2.24 -7.43
C GLU A 400 6.39 -3.37 -6.98
N ASN A 401 6.66 -3.91 -5.79
CA ASN A 401 5.93 -5.01 -5.20
C ASN A 401 4.41 -4.79 -5.19
N SER A 402 3.66 -5.80 -5.64
CA SER A 402 2.19 -5.82 -5.62
C SER A 402 1.51 -4.69 -6.40
N ALA A 403 2.23 -3.97 -7.27
CA ALA A 403 1.73 -2.78 -7.98
C ALA A 403 0.35 -2.97 -8.65
N PHE A 404 0.08 -4.13 -9.22
CA PHE A 404 -1.17 -4.51 -9.88
C PHE A 404 -1.77 -5.81 -9.31
N SER A 405 -1.42 -6.18 -8.08
CA SER A 405 -1.94 -7.40 -7.45
C SER A 405 -3.48 -7.37 -7.39
N ASN A 406 -4.13 -8.49 -7.72
CA ASN A 406 -5.58 -8.65 -7.81
C ASN A 406 -6.28 -7.63 -8.76
N CYS A 407 -5.60 -7.19 -9.83
CA CYS A 407 -6.24 -6.49 -10.95
C CYS A 407 -6.97 -7.50 -11.85
N GLU A 408 -8.06 -8.08 -11.33
CA GLU A 408 -8.71 -9.25 -11.90
C GLU A 408 -9.24 -9.03 -13.34
N SER A 409 -9.61 -7.81 -13.72
CA SER A 409 -10.11 -7.47 -15.06
C SER A 409 -9.03 -7.13 -16.08
N LEU A 410 -7.76 -7.03 -15.67
CA LEU A 410 -6.67 -6.63 -16.57
C LEU A 410 -6.44 -7.74 -17.59
N THR A 411 -6.60 -7.43 -18.89
CA THR A 411 -6.52 -8.45 -19.95
C THR A 411 -5.18 -8.48 -20.68
N ASN A 412 -4.53 -7.32 -20.80
CA ASN A 412 -3.24 -7.17 -21.45
C ASN A 412 -2.44 -6.10 -20.72
N ILE A 413 -1.12 -6.23 -20.72
CA ILE A 413 -0.22 -5.14 -20.31
C ILE A 413 1.02 -5.09 -21.18
N THR A 414 1.43 -3.87 -21.53
CA THR A 414 2.71 -3.57 -22.16
C THR A 414 3.60 -2.86 -21.16
N ILE A 415 4.74 -3.47 -20.85
CA ILE A 415 5.78 -2.91 -19.98
C ILE A 415 6.84 -2.28 -20.89
N PRO A 416 7.13 -0.97 -20.78
CA PRO A 416 8.09 -0.29 -21.65
C PRO A 416 9.53 -0.81 -21.53
N ASP A 417 10.34 -0.62 -22.57
CA ASP A 417 11.74 -1.08 -22.63
C ASP A 417 12.67 -0.43 -21.59
N LYS A 418 12.31 0.74 -21.05
CA LYS A 418 13.09 1.38 -19.99
C LYS A 418 12.90 0.73 -18.62
N VAL A 419 11.87 -0.11 -18.44
CA VAL A 419 11.62 -0.74 -17.15
C VAL A 419 12.71 -1.76 -16.88
N THR A 420 13.39 -1.61 -15.74
CA THR A 420 14.51 -2.49 -15.34
C THR A 420 14.13 -3.49 -14.26
N TYR A 421 13.04 -3.23 -13.53
CA TYR A 421 12.63 -3.99 -12.37
C TYR A 421 11.12 -4.19 -12.30
N ILE A 422 10.68 -5.43 -12.05
CA ILE A 422 9.32 -5.80 -11.66
C ILE A 422 9.39 -6.47 -10.28
N GLY A 423 8.70 -5.90 -9.30
CA GLY A 423 8.71 -6.35 -7.91
C GLY A 423 7.84 -7.55 -7.61
N ASP A 424 7.98 -8.08 -6.40
CA ASP A 424 7.32 -9.31 -5.95
C ASP A 424 5.79 -9.15 -6.02
N ASN A 425 5.09 -10.17 -6.51
CA ASN A 425 3.64 -10.20 -6.64
C ASN A 425 3.05 -9.07 -7.51
N ALA A 426 3.84 -8.41 -8.37
CA ALA A 426 3.40 -7.22 -9.10
C ALA A 426 2.10 -7.42 -9.90
N PHE A 427 1.87 -8.60 -10.48
CA PHE A 427 0.65 -8.99 -11.20
C PHE A 427 0.01 -10.24 -10.59
N LEU A 428 0.19 -10.48 -9.29
CA LEU A 428 -0.41 -11.62 -8.59
C LEU A 428 -1.92 -11.60 -8.79
N ASN A 429 -2.52 -12.74 -9.12
CA ASN A 429 -3.96 -12.93 -9.34
C ASN A 429 -4.59 -11.96 -10.36
N CYS A 430 -3.85 -11.53 -11.39
CA CYS A 430 -4.45 -10.91 -12.57
C CYS A 430 -5.14 -12.00 -13.42
N ILE A 431 -6.25 -12.54 -12.93
CA ILE A 431 -6.85 -13.81 -13.41
C ILE A 431 -7.29 -13.77 -14.89
N ASN A 432 -7.59 -12.59 -15.45
CA ASN A 432 -7.95 -12.41 -16.86
C ASN A 432 -6.79 -11.93 -17.75
N LEU A 433 -5.58 -11.78 -17.21
CA LEU A 433 -4.41 -11.36 -17.98
C LEU A 433 -4.04 -12.47 -18.96
N LYS A 434 -4.20 -12.20 -20.25
CA LYS A 434 -3.93 -13.15 -21.35
C LYS A 434 -2.54 -12.99 -21.92
N ASN A 435 -2.12 -11.74 -22.12
CA ASN A 435 -0.83 -11.39 -22.72
C ASN A 435 -0.12 -10.34 -21.87
N ALA A 436 1.17 -10.55 -21.61
CA ALA A 436 2.05 -9.56 -21.01
C ALA A 436 3.29 -9.38 -21.89
N LEU A 437 3.42 -8.19 -22.50
CA LEU A 437 4.63 -7.81 -23.24
C LEU A 437 5.61 -7.17 -22.25
N ILE A 438 6.69 -7.89 -21.95
CA ILE A 438 7.75 -7.42 -21.05
C ILE A 438 8.81 -6.70 -21.88
N GLY A 439 9.07 -5.43 -21.54
CA GLY A 439 10.11 -4.63 -22.17
C GLY A 439 11.52 -5.15 -21.91
N GLU A 440 12.45 -4.76 -22.78
CA GLU A 440 13.77 -5.38 -22.85
C GLU A 440 14.74 -4.95 -21.74
N GLY A 441 14.52 -3.80 -21.11
CA GLY A 441 15.38 -3.31 -20.02
C GLY A 441 15.32 -4.18 -18.77
N ILE A 442 14.38 -5.12 -18.69
CA ILE A 442 14.12 -5.92 -17.50
C ILE A 442 15.32 -6.81 -17.19
N ASN A 443 16.01 -6.50 -16.09
CA ASN A 443 17.12 -7.29 -15.57
C ASN A 443 16.75 -8.11 -14.33
N LYS A 444 15.64 -7.74 -13.66
CA LYS A 444 15.16 -8.38 -12.44
C LYS A 444 13.64 -8.50 -12.40
N ILE A 445 13.17 -9.74 -12.23
CA ILE A 445 11.76 -10.10 -11.99
C ILE A 445 11.66 -10.67 -10.57
N GLY A 446 10.70 -10.18 -9.79
CA GLY A 446 10.45 -10.60 -8.41
C GLY A 446 9.79 -11.98 -8.28
N ILE A 447 9.56 -12.37 -7.03
CA ILE A 447 8.87 -13.61 -6.67
C ILE A 447 7.39 -13.50 -7.04
N SER A 448 6.81 -14.56 -7.60
CA SER A 448 5.35 -14.68 -7.81
C SER A 448 4.71 -13.55 -8.61
N VAL A 449 5.48 -12.93 -9.51
CA VAL A 449 5.03 -11.77 -10.31
C VAL A 449 3.72 -12.03 -11.04
N PHE A 450 3.54 -13.19 -11.66
CA PHE A 450 2.32 -13.59 -12.36
C PHE A 450 1.63 -14.79 -11.70
N SER A 451 1.90 -15.05 -10.40
CA SER A 451 1.25 -16.17 -9.72
C SER A 451 -0.28 -15.98 -9.75
N GLY A 452 -1.04 -17.05 -10.00
CA GLY A 452 -2.50 -16.98 -10.11
C GLY A 452 -3.05 -16.33 -11.39
N CYS A 453 -2.20 -15.94 -12.36
CA CYS A 453 -2.65 -15.50 -13.69
C CYS A 453 -3.16 -16.69 -14.52
N VAL A 454 -4.33 -17.23 -14.16
CA VAL A 454 -4.87 -18.47 -14.73
C VAL A 454 -5.20 -18.38 -16.22
N SER A 455 -5.39 -17.17 -16.76
CA SER A 455 -5.66 -16.93 -18.18
C SER A 455 -4.42 -16.62 -19.02
N LEU A 456 -3.24 -16.50 -18.41
CA LEU A 456 -2.01 -16.15 -19.13
C LEU A 456 -1.66 -17.31 -20.06
N GLU A 457 -1.67 -17.06 -21.37
CA GLU A 457 -1.42 -18.08 -22.40
C GLU A 457 0.04 -18.03 -22.86
N ASN A 458 0.58 -16.82 -23.00
CA ASN A 458 1.91 -16.58 -23.55
C ASN A 458 2.65 -15.48 -22.78
N ILE A 459 3.98 -15.57 -22.72
CA ILE A 459 4.83 -14.50 -22.21
C ILE A 459 6.13 -14.38 -22.99
N ILE A 460 6.58 -13.14 -23.19
CA ILE A 460 7.88 -12.81 -23.78
C ILE A 460 8.83 -12.41 -22.65
N VAL A 461 10.04 -12.98 -22.64
CA VAL A 461 11.03 -12.85 -21.57
C VAL A 461 12.35 -12.38 -22.18
N SER A 462 12.92 -11.28 -21.68
CA SER A 462 14.19 -10.73 -22.17
C SER A 462 15.40 -11.55 -21.71
N ASP A 463 16.42 -11.61 -22.56
CA ASP A 463 17.77 -12.13 -22.27
C ASP A 463 18.58 -11.31 -21.27
N ASN A 464 18.15 -10.09 -20.94
CA ASN A 464 18.82 -9.26 -19.92
C ASN A 464 18.54 -9.72 -18.48
N ILE A 465 17.64 -10.67 -18.28
CA ILE A 465 17.24 -11.16 -16.96
C ILE A 465 18.39 -11.93 -16.32
N GLN A 466 18.79 -11.54 -15.12
CA GLN A 466 19.89 -12.22 -14.41
C GLN A 466 19.47 -13.56 -13.79
N LYS A 467 18.21 -13.66 -13.38
CA LYS A 467 17.65 -14.83 -12.72
C LYS A 467 16.13 -14.81 -12.82
N LEU A 468 15.54 -15.94 -13.19
CA LEU A 468 14.10 -16.14 -13.15
C LEU A 468 13.73 -16.96 -11.90
N GLU A 469 12.89 -16.42 -11.03
CA GLU A 469 12.47 -17.13 -9.82
C GLU A 469 11.29 -18.06 -10.12
N ASP A 470 11.39 -19.31 -9.66
CA ASP A 470 10.48 -20.44 -9.96
C ASP A 470 8.99 -20.13 -9.71
N ALA A 471 8.69 -19.46 -8.59
CA ALA A 471 7.32 -19.17 -8.19
C ALA A 471 6.64 -18.07 -9.03
N GLY A 472 7.37 -17.44 -9.96
CA GLY A 472 6.89 -16.34 -10.80
C GLY A 472 5.59 -16.63 -11.57
N PHE A 473 5.33 -17.89 -11.90
CA PHE A 473 4.19 -18.35 -12.72
C PHE A 473 3.40 -19.48 -12.08
N GLU A 474 3.44 -19.58 -10.75
CA GLU A 474 2.61 -20.55 -10.02
C GLU A 474 1.12 -20.37 -10.38
N GLU A 475 0.38 -21.45 -10.51
CA GLU A 475 -1.04 -21.44 -10.93
C GLU A 475 -1.34 -20.80 -12.31
N CYS A 476 -0.34 -20.49 -13.15
CA CYS A 476 -0.53 -20.15 -14.56
C CYS A 476 -0.90 -21.38 -15.39
N LYS A 477 -2.15 -21.83 -15.25
CA LYS A 477 -2.67 -23.09 -15.80
C LYS A 477 -2.72 -23.13 -17.33
N LYS A 478 -2.96 -21.98 -17.96
CA LYS A 478 -3.02 -21.85 -19.42
C LYS A 478 -1.69 -21.54 -20.10
N LEU A 479 -0.69 -21.11 -19.34
CA LEU A 479 0.60 -20.79 -19.91
C LEU A 479 1.17 -22.08 -20.49
N THR A 480 1.35 -22.19 -21.80
CA THR A 480 1.96 -23.37 -22.42
C THR A 480 3.29 -23.02 -23.04
N ASP A 481 3.43 -21.78 -23.50
CA ASP A 481 4.55 -21.34 -24.31
C ASP A 481 5.21 -20.09 -23.71
N ILE A 482 6.54 -20.09 -23.68
CA ILE A 482 7.37 -18.98 -23.23
C ILE A 482 8.31 -18.61 -24.36
N TYR A 483 8.34 -17.33 -24.73
CA TYR A 483 9.17 -16.79 -25.79
C TYR A 483 10.35 -16.05 -25.18
N PHE A 484 11.55 -16.60 -25.31
CA PHE A 484 12.76 -16.01 -24.74
C PHE A 484 13.56 -15.25 -25.80
N ILE A 485 13.92 -13.99 -25.53
CA ILE A 485 14.73 -13.11 -26.41
C ILE A 485 16.22 -13.51 -26.38
N GLY A 486 16.52 -14.80 -26.26
CA GLY A 486 17.88 -15.32 -26.17
C GLY A 486 18.02 -16.68 -26.83
N THR A 487 19.19 -17.29 -26.64
CA THR A 487 19.47 -18.67 -27.05
C THR A 487 19.05 -19.67 -25.97
N GLU A 488 19.00 -20.95 -26.33
CA GLU A 488 18.79 -22.03 -25.37
C GLU A 488 19.89 -22.08 -24.29
N GLU A 489 21.13 -21.73 -24.65
CA GLU A 489 22.24 -21.69 -23.70
C GLU A 489 22.03 -20.61 -22.64
N GLU A 490 21.65 -19.39 -23.05
CA GLU A 490 21.37 -18.25 -22.17
C GLU A 490 20.19 -18.56 -21.22
N TRP A 491 19.15 -19.26 -21.70
CA TRP A 491 18.01 -19.66 -20.87
C TRP A 491 18.41 -20.61 -19.73
N CYS A 492 19.30 -21.56 -20.01
CA CYS A 492 19.78 -22.52 -19.01
C CYS A 492 20.60 -21.85 -17.91
N GLU A 493 21.28 -20.73 -18.20
CA GLU A 493 22.05 -19.97 -17.21
C GLU A 493 21.15 -19.23 -16.21
N ILE A 494 20.04 -18.66 -16.68
CA ILE A 494 19.14 -17.84 -15.86
C ILE A 494 18.09 -18.66 -15.10
N SER A 495 17.90 -19.93 -15.48
CA SER A 495 16.97 -20.89 -14.86
C SER A 495 17.61 -22.27 -14.65
N PRO A 496 18.65 -22.40 -13.80
CA PRO A 496 19.43 -23.64 -13.68
C PRO A 496 18.67 -24.82 -13.04
N ASN A 497 17.46 -24.60 -12.50
CA ASN A 497 16.66 -25.61 -11.78
C ASN A 497 15.33 -25.99 -12.48
N ILE A 498 15.20 -25.79 -13.81
CA ILE A 498 13.98 -26.05 -14.60
C ILE A 498 13.24 -27.35 -14.23
N LEU A 499 13.96 -28.43 -13.93
CA LEU A 499 13.39 -29.76 -13.66
C LEU A 499 12.50 -29.85 -12.40
N ASN A 500 12.59 -28.87 -11.49
CA ASN A 500 11.80 -28.79 -10.25
C ASN A 500 10.85 -27.58 -10.23
N THR A 501 10.68 -26.90 -11.36
CA THR A 501 9.99 -25.61 -11.44
C THR A 501 8.60 -25.69 -12.07
N SER A 502 7.79 -24.64 -11.88
CA SER A 502 6.53 -24.42 -12.62
C SER A 502 6.73 -24.42 -14.15
N PHE A 503 7.96 -24.20 -14.61
CA PHE A 503 8.35 -24.19 -16.03
C PHE A 503 8.52 -25.58 -16.67
N LYS A 504 8.59 -26.67 -15.89
CA LYS A 504 8.88 -28.02 -16.40
C LYS A 504 7.92 -28.49 -17.50
N SER A 505 6.69 -28.00 -17.49
CA SER A 505 5.62 -28.38 -18.43
C SER A 505 5.44 -27.41 -19.60
N LYS A 506 6.27 -26.37 -19.71
CA LYS A 506 6.12 -25.29 -20.68
C LYS A 506 7.08 -25.50 -21.87
N ASN A 507 6.63 -25.19 -23.07
CA ASN A 507 7.47 -25.10 -24.26
C ASN A 507 8.23 -23.77 -24.23
N ILE A 508 9.54 -23.82 -24.46
CA ILE A 508 10.36 -22.62 -24.55
C ILE A 508 10.74 -22.39 -26.02
N HIS A 509 10.36 -21.23 -26.55
CA HIS A 509 10.67 -20.79 -27.90
C HIS A 509 11.78 -19.75 -27.84
N PHE A 510 12.88 -20.00 -28.55
CA PHE A 510 14.05 -19.13 -28.54
C PHE A 510 13.99 -18.17 -29.73
N LEU A 511 14.11 -16.87 -29.49
CA LEU A 511 14.07 -15.88 -30.58
C LEU A 511 15.41 -15.83 -31.33
N LYS A 512 16.53 -16.14 -30.66
CA LYS A 512 17.86 -16.24 -31.26
C LYS A 512 18.17 -17.68 -31.65
N GLU A 513 17.64 -18.10 -32.79
CA GLU A 513 17.85 -19.44 -33.35
C GLU A 513 18.71 -19.42 -34.63
N PRO A 514 19.73 -20.29 -34.75
CA PRO A 514 20.51 -20.42 -35.98
C PRO A 514 19.64 -20.65 -37.22
N SER A 515 20.01 -20.01 -38.34
CA SER A 515 19.33 -20.15 -39.63
C SER A 515 17.84 -19.76 -39.63
N LYS A 516 17.36 -19.01 -38.62
CA LYS A 516 16.03 -18.41 -38.62
C LYS A 516 16.10 -16.89 -38.53
N ILE A 517 15.15 -16.24 -39.19
CA ILE A 517 14.80 -14.85 -38.94
C ILE A 517 13.51 -14.85 -38.12
N LYS A 518 13.49 -14.19 -36.96
CA LYS A 518 12.31 -14.06 -36.10
C LYS A 518 11.98 -12.60 -35.83
N CYS A 519 10.71 -12.25 -35.82
CA CYS A 519 10.25 -10.89 -35.50
C CYS A 519 8.86 -10.94 -34.88
N ILE A 520 8.67 -10.19 -33.79
CA ILE A 520 7.38 -10.03 -33.11
C ILE A 520 6.79 -8.70 -33.56
N ILE A 521 5.55 -8.74 -34.06
CA ILE A 521 4.85 -7.53 -34.52
C ILE A 521 4.68 -6.57 -33.34
N GLY A 522 5.01 -5.29 -33.55
CA GLY A 522 4.99 -4.25 -32.51
C GLY A 522 6.31 -4.12 -31.73
N MET A 523 7.24 -5.08 -31.83
CA MET A 523 8.60 -4.91 -31.30
C MET A 523 9.50 -4.21 -32.34
N ASN A 524 10.39 -3.34 -31.86
CA ASN A 524 11.38 -2.64 -32.69
C ASN A 524 12.60 -3.50 -33.01
N LYS A 525 12.43 -4.82 -33.13
CA LYS A 525 13.53 -5.76 -33.32
C LYS A 525 13.22 -6.92 -34.24
N LEU A 526 14.28 -7.39 -34.87
CA LEU A 526 14.34 -8.61 -35.65
C LEU A 526 15.58 -9.41 -35.25
N PHE A 527 15.43 -10.72 -35.17
CA PHE A 527 16.49 -11.64 -34.76
C PHE A 527 16.91 -12.47 -35.97
N TYR A 528 18.20 -12.54 -36.27
CA TYR A 528 18.75 -13.40 -37.31
C TYR A 528 19.92 -14.22 -36.77
N GLY A 529 19.72 -15.53 -36.62
CA GLY A 529 20.70 -16.36 -35.93
C GLY A 529 20.86 -15.92 -34.47
N LYS A 530 22.11 -15.60 -34.08
CA LYS A 530 22.42 -15.01 -32.77
C LYS A 530 22.45 -13.47 -32.78
N ASN A 531 22.25 -12.85 -33.94
CA ASN A 531 22.32 -11.41 -34.10
C ASN A 531 20.95 -10.76 -33.89
N GLU A 532 21.00 -9.53 -33.42
CA GLU A 532 19.84 -8.67 -33.21
C GLU A 532 19.92 -7.46 -34.14
N VAL A 533 18.77 -7.07 -34.69
CA VAL A 533 18.63 -5.95 -35.62
C VAL A 533 17.56 -5.02 -35.07
N ASN A 534 17.97 -3.81 -34.70
CA ASN A 534 17.03 -2.77 -34.29
C ASN A 534 16.30 -2.23 -35.53
N LEU A 535 14.99 -2.09 -35.40
CA LEU A 535 14.10 -1.55 -36.41
C LEU A 535 13.71 -0.13 -35.99
N ASP A 536 13.91 0.86 -36.86
CA ASP A 536 13.46 2.23 -36.61
C ASP A 536 11.93 2.35 -36.57
N VAL A 537 11.24 1.43 -37.25
CA VAL A 537 9.78 1.28 -37.30
C VAL A 537 9.48 -0.19 -37.05
N PRO A 538 8.58 -0.54 -36.11
CA PRO A 538 8.30 -1.93 -35.79
C PRO A 538 7.65 -2.65 -36.97
N ALA A 539 7.78 -3.98 -36.99
CA ALA A 539 6.93 -4.80 -37.86
C ALA A 539 5.46 -4.57 -37.48
N GLN A 540 4.60 -4.43 -38.48
CA GLN A 540 3.19 -4.08 -38.28
C GLN A 540 2.29 -4.80 -39.28
N ILE A 541 1.01 -4.91 -38.97
CA ILE A 541 0.01 -5.45 -39.90
C ILE A 541 -0.57 -4.30 -40.70
N ILE A 542 -0.41 -4.35 -42.03
CA ILE A 542 -1.05 -3.43 -42.97
C ILE A 542 -1.75 -4.27 -44.03
N ASP A 543 -3.01 -3.94 -44.32
CA ASP A 543 -3.84 -4.68 -45.29
C ASP A 543 -3.84 -6.20 -45.08
N ASN A 544 -3.87 -6.63 -43.80
CA ASN A 544 -3.85 -8.03 -43.40
C ASN A 544 -2.59 -8.79 -43.85
N ARG A 545 -1.47 -8.07 -43.99
CA ARG A 545 -0.13 -8.60 -44.22
C ARG A 545 0.85 -8.03 -43.23
N THR A 546 1.80 -8.87 -42.82
CA THR A 546 2.90 -8.38 -42.00
C THR A 546 3.92 -7.68 -42.85
N MET A 547 4.13 -6.42 -42.49
CA MET A 547 4.99 -5.47 -43.16
C MET A 547 6.21 -5.23 -42.28
N VAL A 548 7.40 -5.38 -42.85
CA VAL A 548 8.68 -5.26 -42.11
C VAL A 548 9.61 -4.31 -42.86
N PRO A 549 10.44 -3.49 -42.18
CA PRO A 549 11.39 -2.61 -42.85
C PRO A 549 12.39 -3.37 -43.74
N LEU A 550 12.32 -3.12 -45.06
CA LEU A 550 13.11 -3.82 -46.08
C LEU A 550 14.62 -3.68 -45.85
N ARG A 551 15.06 -2.44 -45.60
CA ARG A 551 16.47 -2.09 -45.45
C ARG A 551 17.10 -2.83 -44.27
N ALA A 552 16.45 -2.83 -43.11
CA ALA A 552 16.98 -3.44 -41.90
C ALA A 552 17.19 -4.96 -42.08
N ILE A 553 16.24 -5.66 -42.72
CA ILE A 553 16.37 -7.09 -43.03
C ILE A 553 17.57 -7.33 -43.95
N PHE A 554 17.66 -6.62 -45.07
CA PHE A 554 18.71 -6.89 -46.06
C PHE A 554 20.11 -6.50 -45.58
N GLU A 555 20.25 -5.38 -44.88
CA GLU A 555 21.51 -4.98 -44.27
C GLU A 555 21.96 -6.00 -43.20
N ALA A 556 21.03 -6.53 -42.39
CA ALA A 556 21.33 -7.59 -41.43
C ALA A 556 21.77 -8.90 -42.08
N LEU A 557 21.26 -9.18 -43.28
CA LEU A 557 21.71 -10.28 -44.11
C LEU A 557 23.04 -9.96 -44.83
N GLY A 558 23.60 -8.76 -44.70
CA GLY A 558 24.84 -8.33 -45.33
C GLY A 558 24.71 -7.97 -46.80
N ALA A 559 23.50 -7.65 -47.26
CA ALA A 559 23.25 -7.13 -48.61
C ALA A 559 23.42 -5.61 -48.65
N THR A 560 23.83 -5.08 -49.81
CA THR A 560 23.73 -3.64 -50.07
C THR A 560 22.28 -3.27 -50.33
N VAL A 561 21.89 -2.05 -49.94
CA VAL A 561 20.54 -1.51 -50.21
C VAL A 561 20.70 -0.10 -50.75
N ASP A 562 20.24 0.10 -51.98
CA ASP A 562 20.29 1.37 -52.70
C ASP A 562 18.87 1.82 -53.04
N TRP A 563 18.62 3.12 -52.93
CA TRP A 563 17.30 3.71 -53.20
C TRP A 563 17.43 4.79 -54.24
N ASP A 564 16.69 4.63 -55.33
CA ASP A 564 16.54 5.62 -56.38
C ASP A 564 15.27 6.45 -56.11
N GLU A 565 15.48 7.70 -55.71
CA GLU A 565 14.42 8.67 -55.42
C GLU A 565 13.57 9.01 -56.65
N ASP A 566 14.17 9.06 -57.84
CA ASP A 566 13.48 9.49 -59.06
C ASP A 566 12.52 8.40 -59.55
N THR A 567 12.92 7.14 -59.42
CA THR A 567 12.13 5.98 -59.86
C THR A 567 11.39 5.29 -58.71
N GLN A 568 11.56 5.76 -57.48
CA GLN A 568 11.06 5.12 -56.25
C GLN A 568 11.39 3.63 -56.17
N THR A 569 12.56 3.25 -56.68
CA THR A 569 12.98 1.85 -56.79
C THR A 569 14.06 1.56 -55.75
N VAL A 570 13.84 0.52 -54.95
CA VAL A 570 14.83 -0.04 -54.03
C VAL A 570 15.51 -1.21 -54.71
N THR A 571 16.83 -1.17 -54.80
CA THR A 571 17.66 -2.28 -55.28
C THR A 571 18.50 -2.81 -54.12
N SER A 572 18.50 -4.12 -53.89
CA SER A 572 19.37 -4.77 -52.92
C SER A 572 20.18 -5.89 -53.55
N ALA A 573 21.45 -6.03 -53.19
CA ALA A 573 22.32 -7.06 -53.76
C ALA A 573 23.25 -7.71 -52.73
N LYS A 574 23.44 -9.03 -52.85
CA LYS A 574 24.42 -9.81 -52.08
C LYS A 574 24.91 -10.99 -52.91
N GLY A 575 26.21 -11.01 -53.23
CA GLY A 575 26.77 -12.02 -54.13
C GLY A 575 26.08 -11.97 -55.51
N ASP A 576 25.60 -13.13 -55.98
CA ASP A 576 24.92 -13.27 -57.27
C ASP A 576 23.39 -13.03 -57.19
N ILE A 577 22.89 -12.55 -56.05
CA ILE A 577 21.47 -12.27 -55.82
C ILE A 577 21.27 -10.76 -55.86
N THR A 578 20.36 -10.31 -56.72
CA THR A 578 19.88 -8.93 -56.83
C THR A 578 18.36 -8.92 -56.72
N ILE A 579 17.84 -7.96 -55.97
CA ILE A 579 16.42 -7.72 -55.75
C ILE A 579 16.12 -6.30 -56.18
N GLN A 580 15.04 -6.11 -56.93
CA GLN A 580 14.52 -4.79 -57.26
C GLN A 580 13.03 -4.73 -56.96
N LEU A 581 12.62 -3.64 -56.34
CA LEU A 581 11.24 -3.39 -56.00
C LEU A 581 10.96 -1.89 -56.17
N THR A 582 9.86 -1.57 -56.85
CA THR A 582 9.37 -0.19 -56.94
C THR A 582 8.27 0.02 -55.89
N ILE A 583 8.34 1.12 -55.15
CA ILE A 583 7.32 1.48 -54.14
C ILE A 583 5.97 1.66 -54.82
N ASP A 584 4.89 1.26 -54.15
CA ASP A 584 3.51 1.20 -54.68
C ASP A 584 3.31 0.26 -55.88
N SER A 585 4.35 -0.47 -56.30
CA SER A 585 4.25 -1.55 -57.28
C SER A 585 3.99 -2.88 -56.57
N ASP A 586 3.18 -3.73 -57.19
CA ASP A 586 2.94 -5.10 -56.77
C ASP A 586 4.03 -6.07 -57.29
N LYS A 587 5.17 -5.54 -57.74
CA LYS A 587 6.22 -6.34 -58.39
C LYS A 587 7.53 -6.33 -57.64
N LEU A 588 8.05 -7.53 -57.42
CA LEU A 588 9.39 -7.80 -56.91
C LEU A 588 10.17 -8.55 -57.99
N TYR A 589 11.34 -8.05 -58.36
CA TYR A 589 12.25 -8.73 -59.30
C TYR A 589 13.43 -9.34 -58.56
N LYS A 590 13.62 -10.65 -58.67
CA LYS A 590 14.78 -11.37 -58.13
C LYS A 590 15.61 -11.89 -59.29
N ASN A 591 16.84 -11.40 -59.45
CA ASN A 591 17.70 -11.72 -60.59
C ASN A 591 17.01 -11.53 -61.96
N GLY A 592 16.09 -10.56 -62.04
CA GLY A 592 15.27 -10.28 -63.21
C GLY A 592 14.01 -11.14 -63.36
N GLU A 593 13.79 -12.15 -62.50
CA GLU A 593 12.53 -12.91 -62.46
C GLU A 593 11.47 -12.16 -61.64
N GLU A 594 10.28 -11.98 -62.21
CA GLU A 594 9.16 -11.26 -61.58
C GLU A 594 8.39 -12.14 -60.59
N THR A 595 8.13 -11.61 -59.40
CA THR A 595 7.22 -12.13 -58.38
C THR A 595 6.15 -11.07 -58.09
N ILE A 596 4.88 -11.48 -58.09
CA ILE A 596 3.77 -10.59 -57.77
C ILE A 596 3.55 -10.61 -56.25
N LEU A 597 3.56 -9.43 -55.65
CA LEU A 597 3.23 -9.18 -54.25
C LEU A 597 1.73 -9.02 -54.10
N ASP A 598 1.17 -9.57 -53.04
CA ASP A 598 -0.24 -9.46 -52.71
C ASP A 598 -0.61 -8.14 -52.01
N VAL A 599 0.37 -7.48 -51.38
CA VAL A 599 0.30 -6.10 -50.91
C VAL A 599 1.56 -5.38 -51.42
N PRO A 600 1.44 -4.20 -52.07
CA PRO A 600 2.61 -3.47 -52.55
C PRO A 600 3.49 -3.02 -51.38
N ALA A 601 4.76 -2.73 -51.67
CA ALA A 601 5.61 -2.07 -50.68
C ALA A 601 5.09 -0.65 -50.38
N GLN A 602 5.11 -0.25 -49.12
CA GLN A 602 4.56 1.02 -48.65
C GLN A 602 5.60 1.82 -47.86
N ILE A 603 5.43 3.14 -47.83
CA ILE A 603 6.21 4.01 -46.95
C ILE A 603 5.41 4.26 -45.67
N VAL A 604 5.99 3.90 -44.53
CA VAL A 604 5.48 4.26 -43.19
C VAL A 604 6.61 4.92 -42.42
N ASP A 605 6.35 6.12 -41.88
CA ASP A 605 7.34 6.91 -41.12
C ASP A 605 8.72 7.03 -41.81
N ASN A 606 8.72 7.33 -43.12
CA ASN A 606 9.91 7.42 -43.97
C ASN A 606 10.74 6.12 -44.04
N ARG A 607 10.11 4.95 -43.89
CA ARG A 607 10.71 3.64 -44.11
C ARG A 607 9.89 2.85 -45.12
N THR A 608 10.59 2.19 -46.05
CA THR A 608 9.97 1.23 -46.98
C THR A 608 9.70 -0.08 -46.25
N LEU A 609 8.43 -0.37 -46.04
CA LEU A 609 7.98 -1.64 -45.51
C LEU A 609 7.48 -2.54 -46.64
N VAL A 610 7.71 -3.83 -46.46
CA VAL A 610 7.42 -4.85 -47.46
C VAL A 610 6.69 -6.05 -46.88
N PRO A 611 5.87 -6.75 -47.68
CA PRO A 611 5.23 -8.00 -47.26
C PRO A 611 6.29 -9.08 -47.04
N VAL A 612 6.57 -9.39 -45.78
CA VAL A 612 7.69 -10.27 -45.42
C VAL A 612 7.52 -11.67 -46.00
N ARG A 613 6.30 -12.19 -46.02
CA ARG A 613 6.02 -13.54 -46.51
C ARG A 613 6.36 -13.69 -48.00
N ALA A 614 5.82 -12.81 -48.85
CA ALA A 614 6.01 -12.90 -50.30
C ALA A 614 7.49 -12.79 -50.69
N ILE A 615 8.23 -11.90 -50.03
CA ILE A 615 9.67 -11.77 -50.23
C ILE A 615 10.38 -13.03 -49.76
N SER A 616 10.17 -13.49 -48.53
CA SER A 616 10.84 -14.67 -47.99
C SER A 616 10.57 -15.93 -48.84
N GLU A 617 9.34 -16.17 -49.28
CA GLU A 617 8.99 -17.30 -50.15
C GLU A 617 9.69 -17.21 -51.52
N SER A 618 9.91 -16.00 -52.06
CA SER A 618 10.71 -15.82 -53.29
C SER A 618 12.18 -16.25 -53.12
N PHE A 619 12.69 -16.30 -51.89
CA PHE A 619 14.01 -16.86 -51.54
C PHE A 619 13.98 -18.37 -51.26
N GLY A 620 12.81 -19.01 -51.36
CA GLY A 620 12.64 -20.41 -50.97
C GLY A 620 12.68 -20.61 -49.45
N CYS A 621 12.48 -19.54 -48.67
CA CYS A 621 12.34 -19.63 -47.23
C CYS A 621 10.94 -20.12 -46.85
N LEU A 622 10.84 -20.85 -45.74
CA LEU A 622 9.56 -21.21 -45.13
C LEU A 622 9.16 -20.15 -44.12
N VAL A 623 7.92 -19.67 -44.20
CA VAL A 623 7.40 -18.60 -43.32
C VAL A 623 6.26 -19.12 -42.47
N GLU A 624 6.49 -19.15 -41.16
CA GLU A 624 5.54 -19.54 -40.12
C GLU A 624 5.05 -18.29 -39.38
N TRP A 625 3.77 -18.28 -39.01
CA TRP A 625 3.16 -17.20 -38.23
C TRP A 625 2.43 -17.77 -37.03
N GLU A 626 2.84 -17.34 -35.85
CA GLU A 626 2.21 -17.67 -34.57
C GLU A 626 1.32 -16.49 -34.16
N GLN A 627 0.04 -16.59 -34.52
CA GLN A 627 -0.92 -15.50 -34.38
C GLN A 627 -1.11 -15.05 -32.91
N GLU A 628 -0.96 -15.94 -31.93
CA GLU A 628 -1.23 -15.59 -30.53
C GLU A 628 -0.24 -14.58 -29.97
N VAL A 629 1.04 -14.71 -30.31
CA VAL A 629 2.11 -13.78 -29.92
C VAL A 629 2.55 -12.85 -31.04
N GLN A 630 1.87 -12.91 -32.18
CA GLN A 630 2.22 -12.16 -33.38
C GLN A 630 3.70 -12.38 -33.80
N LEU A 631 4.22 -13.59 -33.63
CA LEU A 631 5.59 -13.95 -33.99
C LEU A 631 5.64 -14.48 -35.42
N ILE A 632 6.60 -13.99 -36.20
CA ILE A 632 6.95 -14.53 -37.51
C ILE A 632 8.28 -15.25 -37.38
N SER A 633 8.33 -16.46 -37.94
CA SER A 633 9.52 -17.28 -38.03
C SER A 633 9.80 -17.62 -39.50
N ILE A 634 10.97 -17.24 -40.00
CA ILE A 634 11.40 -17.49 -41.38
C ILE A 634 12.61 -18.43 -41.33
N SER A 635 12.46 -19.63 -41.88
CA SER A 635 13.58 -20.58 -41.99
C SER A 635 14.40 -20.27 -43.23
N VAL A 636 15.67 -19.93 -43.03
CA VAL A 636 16.62 -19.57 -44.09
C VAL A 636 17.43 -20.82 -44.49
N PRO A 637 17.43 -21.22 -45.77
CA PRO A 637 18.26 -22.32 -46.24
C PRO A 637 19.76 -22.04 -46.06
N ASP A 638 20.57 -23.07 -45.80
CA ASP A 638 22.03 -22.99 -45.54
C ASP A 638 22.88 -22.29 -46.64
N ARG A 639 22.28 -21.95 -47.79
CA ARG A 639 22.94 -21.37 -48.98
C ARG A 639 22.65 -19.90 -49.23
N LEU A 640 21.90 -19.22 -48.35
CA LEU A 640 21.39 -17.85 -48.58
C LEU A 640 22.19 -16.74 -47.87
#